data_AF-A0AAV4ZYR3-F1
#
_entry.id   AF-A0AAV4ZYR3-F1
#
_cell.length_a   1.000
_cell.length_b   1.000
_cell.length_c   1.000
_cell.angle_alpha   90.00
_cell.angle_beta   90.00
_cell.angle_gamma   90.00
#
_symmetry.space_group_name_H-M   'P 1'
#
loop_
_entity.id
_entity.type
_entity.pdbx_description
1 polymer ?
#
loop_
_entity_poly.entity_id
_entity_poly.type
_entity_poly.pdbx_seq_one_letter_code
_entity_poly.pdbx_strand_id
1 'polypeptide(L)'
;MASSTNPYAPRVNVQCPSNNSEIFRTFFPQNQTLHPEEQAYVQGRQPQILDAWRSWIQGPEIGYNMSQFQSDSYPSVGMAISGGGFRASLFGAGVLNAYDARNTTAKALGTGGLYNVATYVAGASGGSWAVASQLFNPGAESYYDLVLGGGNGDEQGWLLDINVAFPNGDNFLDSKNEEFYGAIVANAKAKGETSLPISVTDIWAGLLSYHFLNGTTRDNFFTTTNATHGAGILWSDIPNSPLFQSRTIPFPVVISDSRSPSSDGERPSLEDVVYEISPFEFGSWDPTLSSMVNLKFAGTNLNEGTPANSTSCVTGFDQAAYIIGTSSNLWDSAAFILTSEAGSVTSLLGPLGDALDKLIAKIVSNGEDTALWPNPFAGLNKGVFLDALSTNLHLDDGGENAENVPIEPLMLKPRNVDVVVAIDSTAETTLGTKHNFPNGTAMNTAATRLRTILSKTHQQAPPIPPDFAITGNNLHVSFFGCDPTQDPPEFPLIIYVPNSPPCTGDSPVTNTGAFQLSYSAIHQQQFFNQTFLGATCGFVPNTTSIDINFPSCLKCAAIDRARLTTTPPIQRSAICQQCFDRYCFNPADPPSNKDFPGRQFILVDPTPSTLSKVQAFIQKHGVPLFVVLGIVLVLSFGLCGFCAYRRKKTREEKIQIVRKYGWGALAGVERLEASNKKRGFFNKFTFMKDFNRKGKYKHLNEEYDVSMTTPEPSSNEINGRSSWIVPKTPFSPKTVTPSNPFADMTPDGATHEHELADLPVLMKDYPAHAVGERVSSPMKYDDPYEDEEEFNPYK
;
A
#
# COMPACT_ATOMS: atom_id res chain seq x y z
N MET A 1 10.00 5.60 -34.47
CA MET A 1 11.23 5.69 -33.65
C MET A 1 10.84 6.17 -32.28
N ALA A 2 11.14 5.36 -31.28
CA ALA A 2 11.24 5.61 -29.83
C ALA A 2 11.09 4.21 -29.21
N SER A 3 12.08 3.74 -28.46
CA SER A 3 11.99 2.46 -27.76
C SER A 3 11.12 2.67 -26.53
N SER A 4 10.18 1.75 -26.28
CA SER A 4 9.68 1.58 -24.91
C SER A 4 10.84 1.15 -24.00
N THR A 5 10.67 1.29 -22.70
CA THR A 5 11.36 0.40 -21.76
C THR A 5 11.08 -1.06 -22.16
N ASN A 6 12.04 -1.96 -21.93
CA ASN A 6 11.75 -3.38 -22.06
C ASN A 6 10.79 -3.77 -20.91
N PRO A 7 9.67 -4.44 -21.17
CA PRO A 7 8.79 -4.88 -20.11
C PRO A 7 9.53 -5.83 -19.17
N TYR A 8 9.25 -5.72 -17.87
CA TYR A 8 9.91 -6.54 -16.87
C TYR A 8 9.39 -7.98 -16.93
N ALA A 9 10.31 -8.95 -16.79
CA ALA A 9 9.99 -10.36 -16.63
C ALA A 9 10.95 -11.02 -15.63
N PRO A 10 10.48 -11.96 -14.79
CA PRO A 10 11.36 -12.75 -13.92
C PRO A 10 12.38 -13.56 -14.75
N ARG A 11 13.54 -13.81 -14.16
CA ARG A 11 14.61 -14.58 -14.81
C ARG A 11 14.43 -16.06 -14.49
N VAL A 12 13.99 -16.83 -15.47
CA VAL A 12 13.90 -18.30 -15.43
C VAL A 12 15.20 -18.96 -15.90
N ASN A 13 15.33 -20.27 -15.65
CA ASN A 13 16.50 -21.08 -15.99
C ASN A 13 17.82 -20.57 -15.37
N VAL A 14 17.75 -20.06 -14.13
CA VAL A 14 18.90 -19.53 -13.38
C VAL A 14 19.57 -20.66 -12.59
N GLN A 15 20.89 -20.60 -12.50
CA GLN A 15 21.68 -21.50 -11.67
C GLN A 15 21.21 -21.43 -10.21
N CYS A 16 20.74 -22.56 -9.69
CA CYS A 16 20.39 -22.73 -8.29
C CYS A 16 21.66 -22.75 -7.42
N PRO A 17 21.59 -22.27 -6.16
CA PRO A 17 22.58 -22.56 -5.13
C PRO A 17 22.94 -24.05 -5.06
N SER A 18 24.23 -24.35 -4.86
CA SER A 18 24.69 -25.74 -4.71
C SER A 18 24.29 -26.36 -3.37
N ASN A 19 24.00 -25.53 -2.37
CA ASN A 19 23.47 -25.95 -1.08
C ASN A 19 21.96 -25.64 -1.03
N ASN A 20 21.13 -26.68 -0.89
CA ASN A 20 19.68 -26.52 -0.90
C ASN A 20 19.15 -25.70 0.29
N SER A 21 19.90 -25.62 1.40
CA SER A 21 19.49 -24.80 2.57
C SER A 21 19.57 -23.30 2.32
N GLU A 22 20.15 -22.85 1.19
CA GLU A 22 20.10 -21.44 0.73
C GLU A 22 18.81 -21.13 -0.04
N ILE A 23 18.07 -22.16 -0.46
CA ILE A 23 16.81 -22.06 -1.20
C ILE A 23 15.64 -22.31 -0.25
N PHE A 24 15.71 -23.34 0.59
CA PHE A 24 14.55 -23.89 1.30
C PHE A 24 14.90 -24.38 2.70
N ARG A 25 14.01 -24.13 3.67
CA ARG A 25 14.08 -24.69 5.02
C ARG A 25 12.71 -25.18 5.52
N THR A 26 12.74 -26.20 6.36
CA THR A 26 11.58 -26.72 7.08
C THR A 26 11.91 -26.84 8.56
N PHE A 27 10.91 -26.74 9.43
CA PHE A 27 11.06 -26.78 10.88
C PHE A 27 9.86 -27.49 11.52
N PHE A 28 10.01 -27.90 12.77
CA PHE A 28 8.90 -28.49 13.52
C PHE A 28 8.06 -27.38 14.18
N PRO A 29 6.73 -27.52 14.27
CA PRO A 29 5.85 -26.52 14.91
C PRO A 29 6.25 -26.17 16.35
N GLN A 30 6.88 -27.10 17.07
CA GLN A 30 7.34 -26.93 18.45
C GLN A 30 8.80 -26.43 18.57
N ASN A 31 9.54 -26.37 17.47
CA ASN A 31 10.96 -25.99 17.45
C ASN A 31 11.23 -25.09 16.23
N GLN A 32 10.64 -23.90 16.27
CA GLN A 32 10.78 -22.89 15.24
C GLN A 32 12.05 -22.05 15.48
N THR A 33 12.67 -21.61 14.39
CA THR A 33 13.79 -20.67 14.40
C THR A 33 13.53 -19.59 13.37
N LEU A 34 13.87 -18.33 13.67
CA LEU A 34 13.82 -17.24 12.69
C LEU A 34 14.87 -17.44 11.60
N HIS A 35 14.69 -16.77 10.46
CA HIS A 35 15.75 -16.69 9.46
C HIS A 35 16.99 -16.01 10.07
N PRO A 36 18.23 -16.49 9.84
CA PRO A 36 19.42 -15.90 10.42
C PRO A 36 19.60 -14.41 10.11
N GLU A 37 19.19 -13.95 8.92
CA GLU A 37 19.26 -12.52 8.55
C GLU A 37 18.14 -11.68 9.19
N GLU A 38 16.97 -12.26 9.49
CA GLU A 38 15.93 -11.58 10.30
C GLU A 38 16.46 -11.36 11.72
N GLN A 39 17.05 -12.40 12.31
CA GLN A 39 17.70 -12.31 13.61
C GLN A 39 18.86 -11.30 13.61
N ALA A 40 19.72 -11.31 12.58
CA ALA A 40 20.84 -10.38 12.46
C ALA A 40 20.39 -8.92 12.26
N TYR A 41 19.30 -8.69 11.53
CA TYR A 41 18.67 -7.37 11.39
C TYR A 41 18.14 -6.87 12.74
N VAL A 42 17.31 -7.68 13.40
CA VAL A 42 16.64 -7.34 14.67
C VAL A 42 17.65 -7.11 15.79
N GLN A 43 18.65 -7.99 15.94
CA GLN A 43 19.76 -7.80 16.89
C GLN A 43 20.58 -6.55 16.53
N GLY A 44 20.86 -6.36 15.24
CA GLY A 44 21.61 -5.22 14.73
C GLY A 44 20.91 -3.88 14.90
N ARG A 45 19.58 -3.87 15.07
CA ARG A 45 18.74 -2.69 15.32
C ARG A 45 18.64 -2.34 16.80
N GLN A 46 18.90 -3.27 17.72
CA GLN A 46 18.74 -3.06 19.17
C GLN A 46 19.36 -1.76 19.70
N PRO A 47 20.59 -1.35 19.35
CA PRO A 47 21.16 -0.09 19.86
C PRO A 47 20.28 1.14 19.55
N GLN A 48 19.66 1.19 18.36
CA GLN A 48 18.76 2.29 17.98
C GLN A 48 17.41 2.21 18.69
N ILE A 49 16.89 1.00 18.94
CA ILE A 49 15.68 0.77 19.76
C ILE A 49 15.91 1.28 21.18
N LEU A 50 17.06 0.96 21.78
CA LEU A 50 17.43 1.40 23.13
C LEU A 50 17.55 2.94 23.21
N ASP A 51 18.20 3.57 22.24
CA ASP A 51 18.29 5.03 22.18
C ASP A 51 16.92 5.69 21.94
N ALA A 52 16.05 5.08 21.13
CA ALA A 52 14.67 5.53 20.95
C ALA A 52 13.85 5.41 22.25
N TRP A 53 13.96 4.30 22.99
CA TRP A 53 13.31 4.11 24.29
C TRP A 53 13.77 5.16 25.31
N ARG A 54 15.08 5.39 25.43
CA ARG A 54 15.67 6.42 26.31
C ARG A 54 15.24 7.84 25.91
N SER A 55 15.08 8.11 24.62
CA SER A 55 14.61 9.41 24.13
C SER A 55 13.11 9.63 24.31
N TRP A 56 12.29 8.57 24.32
CA TRP A 56 10.83 8.67 24.37
C TRP A 56 10.28 8.57 25.80
N ILE A 57 10.86 7.70 26.65
CA ILE A 57 10.40 7.46 28.01
C ILE A 57 11.26 8.22 29.02
N GLN A 58 10.85 9.46 29.32
CA GLN A 58 11.40 10.21 30.45
C GLN A 58 10.61 9.84 31.71
N GLY A 59 11.18 8.95 32.53
CA GLY A 59 10.50 8.30 33.67
C GLY A 59 9.58 9.17 34.56
N PRO A 60 9.94 10.43 34.92
CA PRO A 60 9.07 11.30 35.71
C PRO A 60 7.67 11.53 35.09
N GLU A 61 7.54 11.57 33.77
CA GLU A 61 6.27 11.79 33.04
C GLU A 61 5.25 10.65 33.24
N ILE A 62 5.76 9.46 33.57
CA ILE A 62 4.98 8.24 33.85
C ILE A 62 5.22 7.71 35.26
N GLY A 63 5.79 8.52 36.16
CA GLY A 63 5.96 8.20 37.58
C GLY A 63 6.93 7.06 37.91
N TYR A 64 7.90 6.77 37.04
CA TYR A 64 8.97 5.78 37.30
C TYR A 64 10.35 6.45 37.45
N ASN A 65 11.23 5.83 38.23
CA ASN A 65 12.67 6.05 38.07
C ASN A 65 13.20 5.01 37.06
N MET A 66 13.66 5.47 35.89
CA MET A 66 14.12 4.55 34.83
C MET A 66 15.33 3.71 35.23
N SER A 67 16.10 4.11 36.26
CA SER A 67 17.20 3.28 36.80
C SER A 67 16.73 2.04 37.57
N GLN A 68 15.42 1.86 37.77
CA GLN A 68 14.84 0.67 38.41
C GLN A 68 14.63 -0.47 37.42
N PHE A 69 14.34 -0.17 36.15
CA PHE A 69 14.28 -1.19 35.10
C PHE A 69 15.68 -1.77 34.90
N GLN A 70 15.77 -3.07 34.66
CA GLN A 70 17.05 -3.69 34.29
C GLN A 70 17.64 -2.96 33.08
N SER A 71 18.93 -2.67 33.14
CA SER A 71 19.63 -1.85 32.16
C SER A 71 19.39 -2.38 30.74
N ASP A 72 18.63 -1.62 29.97
CA ASP A 72 18.28 -1.88 28.57
C ASP A 72 17.34 -3.07 28.30
N SER A 73 16.69 -3.65 29.32
CA SER A 73 15.65 -4.69 29.17
C SER A 73 14.28 -4.09 28.80
N TYR A 74 14.17 -3.41 27.66
CA TYR A 74 12.92 -2.83 27.17
C TYR A 74 12.05 -3.85 26.39
N PRO A 75 10.71 -3.66 26.32
CA PRO A 75 9.82 -4.58 25.62
C PRO A 75 10.02 -4.53 24.10
N SER A 76 9.92 -5.69 23.45
CA SER A 76 9.87 -5.79 21.99
C SER A 76 8.45 -5.43 21.51
N VAL A 77 8.37 -4.43 20.63
CA VAL A 77 7.08 -3.90 20.13
C VAL A 77 6.86 -4.35 18.69
N GLY A 78 5.68 -4.87 18.37
CA GLY A 78 5.23 -5.14 17.00
C GLY A 78 4.06 -4.24 16.60
N MET A 79 3.92 -3.91 15.32
CA MET A 79 2.81 -3.10 14.80
C MET A 79 2.10 -3.83 13.66
N ALA A 80 0.78 -4.03 13.75
CA ALA A 80 -0.04 -4.68 12.72
C ALA A 80 -0.96 -3.63 12.07
N ILE A 81 -0.93 -3.52 10.74
CA ILE A 81 -1.79 -2.60 9.97
C ILE A 81 -2.84 -3.42 9.21
N SER A 82 -4.11 -3.14 9.47
CA SER A 82 -5.22 -3.88 8.86
C SER A 82 -5.29 -3.73 7.34
N GLY A 83 -6.11 -4.59 6.73
CA GLY A 83 -6.61 -4.40 5.39
C GLY A 83 -7.77 -3.39 5.27
N GLY A 84 -8.23 -3.19 4.03
CA GLY A 84 -9.28 -2.22 3.70
C GLY A 84 -8.95 -1.22 2.57
N GLY A 85 -8.05 -1.56 1.64
CA GLY A 85 -7.69 -0.71 0.49
C GLY A 85 -7.10 0.65 0.88
N PHE A 86 -7.36 1.70 0.08
CA PHE A 86 -6.82 3.06 0.31
C PHE A 86 -7.16 3.61 1.70
N ARG A 87 -8.33 3.26 2.27
CA ARG A 87 -8.72 3.65 3.63
C ARG A 87 -7.69 3.14 4.65
N ALA A 88 -7.29 1.89 4.52
CA ALA A 88 -6.34 1.25 5.41
C ALA A 88 -4.91 1.76 5.23
N SER A 89 -4.50 2.04 3.99
CA SER A 89 -3.19 2.66 3.72
C SER A 89 -3.10 4.06 4.34
N LEU A 90 -4.13 4.88 4.17
CA LEU A 90 -4.20 6.24 4.74
C LEU A 90 -4.30 6.21 6.26
N PHE A 91 -5.13 5.32 6.82
CA PHE A 91 -5.28 5.18 8.27
C PHE A 91 -4.00 4.65 8.92
N GLY A 92 -3.41 3.58 8.39
CA GLY A 92 -2.15 3.03 8.84
C GLY A 92 -1.03 4.07 8.82
N ALA A 93 -0.82 4.74 7.69
CA ALA A 93 0.18 5.80 7.58
C ALA A 93 -0.10 6.97 8.54
N GLY A 94 -1.37 7.36 8.75
CA GLY A 94 -1.75 8.43 9.68
C GLY A 94 -1.50 8.09 11.15
N VAL A 95 -1.78 6.85 11.56
CA VAL A 95 -1.49 6.36 12.92
C VAL A 95 0.02 6.25 13.15
N LEU A 96 0.76 5.70 12.18
CA LEU A 96 2.22 5.63 12.29
C LEU A 96 2.85 7.03 12.32
N ASN A 97 2.35 7.98 11.54
CA ASN A 97 2.75 9.39 11.61
C ASN A 97 2.48 10.03 13.00
N ALA A 98 1.39 9.64 13.67
CA ALA A 98 1.07 10.09 15.03
C ALA A 98 1.96 9.47 16.12
N TYR A 99 2.69 8.40 15.80
CA TYR A 99 3.58 7.65 16.69
C TYR A 99 5.07 7.76 16.32
N ASP A 100 5.42 8.50 15.25
CA ASP A 100 6.79 8.69 14.77
C ASP A 100 7.44 9.94 15.37
N ALA A 101 8.61 9.78 15.99
CA ALA A 101 9.40 10.89 16.53
C ALA A 101 9.98 11.83 15.45
N ARG A 102 9.93 11.46 14.16
CA ARG A 102 10.22 12.37 13.04
C ARG A 102 9.13 13.43 12.86
N ASN A 103 7.88 13.10 13.19
CA ASN A 103 6.80 14.08 13.20
C ASN A 103 6.94 14.97 14.45
N THR A 104 7.26 16.25 14.25
CA THR A 104 7.52 17.19 15.35
C THR A 104 6.30 17.43 16.22
N THR A 105 5.09 17.39 15.66
CA THR A 105 3.83 17.52 16.41
C THR A 105 3.59 16.31 17.29
N ALA A 106 3.75 15.09 16.76
CA ALA A 106 3.65 13.85 17.54
C ALA A 106 4.68 13.81 18.67
N LYS A 107 5.93 14.20 18.38
CA LYS A 107 7.00 14.29 19.37
C LYS A 107 6.70 15.31 20.46
N ALA A 108 6.15 16.47 20.12
CA ALA A 108 5.76 17.51 21.09
C ALA A 108 4.55 17.10 21.95
N LEU A 109 3.61 16.32 21.39
CA LEU A 109 2.52 15.70 22.16
C LEU A 109 3.01 14.54 23.05
N GLY A 110 4.17 13.97 22.76
CA GLY A 110 4.73 12.83 23.50
C GLY A 110 4.29 11.45 22.98
N THR A 111 3.44 11.37 21.96
CA THR A 111 3.10 10.09 21.30
C THR A 111 4.17 9.65 20.28
N GLY A 112 4.89 10.62 19.70
CA GLY A 112 5.99 10.40 18.77
C GLY A 112 7.20 9.72 19.45
N GLY A 113 7.46 8.47 19.07
CA GLY A 113 8.50 7.61 19.62
C GLY A 113 8.12 6.12 19.63
N LEU A 114 6.82 5.81 19.73
CA LEU A 114 6.32 4.42 19.74
C LEU A 114 6.65 3.67 18.43
N TYR A 115 6.62 4.34 17.27
CA TYR A 115 7.05 3.74 16.00
C TYR A 115 8.57 3.47 15.98
N ASN A 116 9.37 4.36 16.57
CA ASN A 116 10.83 4.23 16.55
C ASN A 116 11.32 3.04 17.39
N VAL A 117 10.60 2.68 18.46
CA VAL A 117 10.89 1.50 19.29
C VAL A 117 10.32 0.19 18.73
N ALA A 118 9.47 0.22 17.70
CA ALA A 118 8.88 -0.98 17.10
C ALA A 118 9.93 -1.88 16.41
N THR A 119 10.02 -3.14 16.82
CA THR A 119 10.90 -4.16 16.25
C THR A 119 10.39 -4.66 14.90
N TYR A 120 9.07 -4.87 14.78
CA TYR A 120 8.40 -5.47 13.62
C TYR A 120 7.22 -4.61 13.15
N VAL A 121 6.93 -4.63 11.85
CA VAL A 121 5.70 -4.11 11.26
C VAL A 121 5.09 -5.12 10.27
N ALA A 122 3.82 -5.44 10.45
CA ALA A 122 3.05 -6.38 9.63
C ALA A 122 1.91 -5.64 8.91
N GLY A 123 1.59 -6.02 7.67
CA GLY A 123 0.49 -5.43 6.90
C GLY A 123 -0.24 -6.45 6.00
N ALA A 124 -1.57 -6.36 6.00
CA ALA A 124 -2.47 -7.09 5.09
C ALA A 124 -3.15 -6.09 4.14
N SER A 125 -3.47 -6.48 2.91
CA SER A 125 -4.23 -5.66 1.95
C SER A 125 -3.69 -4.22 1.83
N GLY A 126 -4.55 -3.21 2.01
CA GLY A 126 -4.16 -1.80 2.06
C GLY A 126 -3.09 -1.46 3.11
N GLY A 127 -2.98 -2.20 4.21
CA GLY A 127 -1.89 -2.08 5.18
C GLY A 127 -0.53 -2.50 4.60
N SER A 128 -0.50 -3.53 3.73
CA SER A 128 0.72 -3.91 3.00
C SER A 128 1.23 -2.77 2.10
N TRP A 129 0.32 -1.94 1.57
CA TRP A 129 0.68 -0.80 0.70
C TRP A 129 1.42 0.27 1.51
N ALA A 130 1.01 0.53 2.76
CA ALA A 130 1.69 1.45 3.66
C ALA A 130 3.08 0.93 4.09
N VAL A 131 3.21 -0.36 4.38
CA VAL A 131 4.50 -1.01 4.70
C VAL A 131 5.46 -0.91 3.50
N ALA A 132 5.02 -1.33 2.31
CA ALA A 132 5.83 -1.32 1.10
C ALA A 132 6.22 0.10 0.67
N SER A 133 5.29 1.05 0.74
CA SER A 133 5.55 2.44 0.30
C SER A 133 6.70 3.08 1.06
N GLN A 134 6.80 2.84 2.37
CA GLN A 134 7.90 3.39 3.17
C GLN A 134 9.26 2.82 2.74
N LEU A 135 9.32 1.52 2.43
CA LEU A 135 10.55 0.84 2.01
C LEU A 135 11.05 1.33 0.65
N PHE A 136 10.13 1.57 -0.29
CA PHE A 136 10.47 1.83 -1.70
C PHE A 136 10.45 3.29 -2.12
N ASN A 137 9.98 4.22 -1.26
CA ASN A 137 10.03 5.67 -1.49
C ASN A 137 10.97 6.37 -0.48
N PRO A 138 12.29 6.10 -0.52
CA PRO A 138 13.24 6.56 0.50
C PRO A 138 13.51 8.08 0.54
N GLY A 139 12.85 8.87 -0.32
CA GLY A 139 12.86 10.34 -0.23
C GLY A 139 11.97 10.88 0.89
N ALA A 140 10.87 10.20 1.20
CA ALA A 140 9.91 10.67 2.20
C ALA A 140 10.50 10.65 3.61
N GLU A 141 10.72 11.83 4.20
CA GLU A 141 11.28 11.96 5.55
C GLU A 141 10.33 11.43 6.62
N SER A 142 9.01 11.53 6.43
CA SER A 142 7.98 11.01 7.33
C SER A 142 6.81 10.33 6.58
N TYR A 143 5.91 9.68 7.32
CA TYR A 143 4.64 9.18 6.77
C TYR A 143 3.71 10.31 6.27
N TYR A 144 3.84 11.54 6.77
CA TYR A 144 3.12 12.70 6.25
C TYR A 144 3.60 13.03 4.83
N ASP A 145 4.92 13.13 4.62
CA ASP A 145 5.52 13.44 3.31
C ASP A 145 5.29 12.30 2.30
N LEU A 146 5.31 11.06 2.77
CA LEU A 146 5.02 9.87 1.95
C LEU A 146 3.63 9.95 1.30
N VAL A 147 2.63 10.42 2.06
CA VAL A 147 1.23 10.48 1.60
C VAL A 147 0.94 11.79 0.88
N LEU A 148 1.29 12.93 1.45
CA LEU A 148 0.85 14.26 1.00
C LEU A 148 1.89 15.02 0.16
N GLY A 149 3.15 14.56 0.15
CA GLY A 149 4.28 15.21 -0.50
C GLY A 149 4.99 16.21 0.41
N GLY A 150 6.33 16.19 0.38
CA GLY A 150 7.17 17.10 1.14
C GLY A 150 7.14 18.54 0.62
N GLY A 151 7.25 19.52 1.54
CA GLY A 151 7.20 20.96 1.23
C GLY A 151 8.32 21.52 0.34
N ASN A 152 9.28 20.68 -0.06
CA ASN A 152 10.43 21.05 -0.90
C ASN A 152 10.13 21.06 -2.41
N GLY A 153 8.94 20.60 -2.84
CA GLY A 153 8.42 20.78 -4.20
C GLY A 153 8.72 19.65 -5.20
N ASP A 154 9.70 18.79 -4.93
CA ASP A 154 10.03 17.62 -5.77
C ASP A 154 9.28 16.33 -5.35
N GLU A 155 8.76 16.28 -4.11
CA GLU A 155 8.05 15.12 -3.55
C GLU A 155 6.54 15.29 -3.68
N GLN A 156 5.90 14.49 -4.53
CA GLN A 156 4.47 14.64 -4.88
C GLN A 156 3.51 13.79 -4.04
N GLY A 157 4.03 13.05 -3.06
CA GLY A 157 3.25 12.12 -2.22
C GLY A 157 2.65 10.95 -2.99
N TRP A 158 1.67 10.28 -2.39
CA TRP A 158 0.85 9.28 -3.06
C TRP A 158 -0.12 9.96 -4.04
N LEU A 159 -0.15 9.49 -5.28
CA LEU A 159 -0.98 10.07 -6.34
C LEU A 159 -2.44 9.58 -6.28
N LEU A 160 -3.06 9.55 -5.09
CA LEU A 160 -4.41 8.96 -4.90
C LEU A 160 -5.55 9.81 -5.49
N ASP A 161 -5.30 11.06 -5.88
CA ASP A 161 -6.28 11.89 -6.61
C ASP A 161 -6.40 11.48 -8.08
N ILE A 162 -5.38 10.80 -8.62
CA ILE A 162 -5.47 10.08 -9.88
C ILE A 162 -6.15 8.74 -9.59
N ASN A 163 -7.23 8.43 -10.30
CA ASN A 163 -7.97 7.21 -10.06
C ASN A 163 -7.21 5.98 -10.56
N VAL A 164 -6.96 5.01 -9.68
CA VAL A 164 -6.15 3.81 -9.99
C VAL A 164 -6.75 2.96 -11.11
N ALA A 165 -8.07 2.99 -11.29
CA ALA A 165 -8.78 2.28 -12.34
C ALA A 165 -8.96 3.10 -13.63
N PHE A 166 -9.12 4.43 -13.52
CA PHE A 166 -9.48 5.35 -14.62
C PHE A 166 -8.62 6.63 -14.64
N PRO A 167 -7.29 6.54 -14.80
CA PRO A 167 -6.40 7.67 -14.52
C PRO A 167 -6.58 8.86 -15.48
N ASN A 168 -7.00 8.65 -16.74
CA ASN A 168 -7.40 9.72 -17.66
C ASN A 168 -8.93 9.71 -17.96
N GLY A 169 -9.72 9.27 -16.98
CA GLY A 169 -11.19 9.14 -17.08
C GLY A 169 -11.66 7.95 -17.93
N ASP A 170 -12.98 7.83 -18.07
CA ASP A 170 -13.72 6.70 -18.65
C ASP A 170 -13.37 6.30 -20.09
N ASN A 171 -12.73 7.18 -20.86
CA ASN A 171 -12.40 6.87 -22.24
C ASN A 171 -11.16 5.96 -22.30
N PHE A 172 -11.35 4.65 -22.13
CA PHE A 172 -10.31 3.63 -22.27
C PHE A 172 -9.55 3.68 -23.61
N LEU A 173 -10.16 4.26 -24.66
CA LEU A 173 -9.57 4.41 -26.00
C LEU A 173 -8.85 5.75 -26.21
N ASP A 174 -8.70 6.56 -25.15
CA ASP A 174 -7.79 7.71 -25.15
C ASP A 174 -6.34 7.24 -25.20
N SER A 175 -5.48 7.98 -25.92
CA SER A 175 -4.07 7.61 -26.11
C SER A 175 -3.26 7.48 -24.82
N LYS A 176 -3.61 8.23 -23.75
CA LYS A 176 -2.93 8.11 -22.45
C LYS A 176 -3.34 6.82 -21.73
N ASN A 177 -4.62 6.47 -21.79
CA ASN A 177 -5.14 5.21 -21.25
C ASN A 177 -4.58 4.00 -22.05
N GLU A 178 -4.49 4.09 -23.39
CA GLU A 178 -3.82 3.05 -24.22
C GLU A 178 -2.35 2.85 -23.82
N GLU A 179 -1.61 3.93 -23.55
CA GLU A 179 -0.20 3.85 -23.11
C GLU A 179 -0.07 3.25 -21.70
N PHE A 180 -0.89 3.72 -20.74
CA PHE A 180 -0.92 3.24 -19.34
C PHE A 180 -1.26 1.75 -19.23
N TYR A 181 -2.42 1.31 -19.73
CA TYR A 181 -2.81 -0.10 -19.66
C TYR A 181 -1.89 -0.97 -20.54
N GLY A 182 -1.42 -0.43 -21.67
CA GLY A 182 -0.48 -1.12 -22.56
C GLY A 182 0.84 -1.49 -21.88
N ALA A 183 1.35 -0.62 -20.99
CA ALA A 183 2.54 -0.90 -20.20
C ALA A 183 2.32 -2.04 -19.20
N ILE A 184 1.21 -1.98 -18.46
CA ILE A 184 0.86 -2.97 -17.43
C ILE A 184 0.65 -4.36 -18.06
N VAL A 185 -0.14 -4.43 -19.14
CA VAL A 185 -0.37 -5.67 -19.89
C VAL A 185 0.93 -6.19 -20.53
N ALA A 186 1.86 -5.32 -20.94
CA ALA A 186 3.15 -5.74 -21.47
C ALA A 186 4.02 -6.43 -20.41
N ASN A 187 4.04 -5.95 -19.16
CA ASN A 187 4.76 -6.60 -18.05
C ASN A 187 4.15 -7.98 -17.72
N ALA A 188 2.83 -8.05 -17.53
CA ALA A 188 2.15 -9.33 -17.28
C ALA A 188 2.38 -10.34 -18.43
N LYS A 189 2.29 -9.88 -19.68
CA LYS A 189 2.60 -10.72 -20.85
C LYS A 189 4.07 -11.18 -20.86
N ALA A 190 5.02 -10.33 -20.48
CA ALA A 190 6.44 -10.69 -20.46
C ALA A 190 6.75 -11.76 -19.40
N LYS A 191 6.09 -11.74 -18.23
CA LYS A 191 6.07 -12.86 -17.26
C LYS A 191 5.50 -14.14 -17.88
N GLY A 192 4.37 -14.06 -18.57
CA GLY A 192 3.78 -15.21 -19.26
C GLY A 192 4.68 -15.81 -20.35
N GLU A 193 5.46 -14.98 -21.05
CA GLU A 193 6.45 -15.44 -22.04
C GLU A 193 7.63 -16.22 -21.44
N THR A 194 7.86 -16.15 -20.12
CA THR A 194 8.81 -17.03 -19.41
C THR A 194 8.17 -18.33 -18.90
N SER A 195 6.93 -18.62 -19.30
CA SER A 195 6.15 -19.79 -18.85
C SER A 195 5.84 -19.82 -17.35
N LEU A 196 5.89 -18.67 -16.68
CA LEU A 196 5.36 -18.48 -15.32
C LEU A 196 3.86 -18.18 -15.40
N PRO A 197 3.06 -18.56 -14.38
CA PRO A 197 1.64 -18.29 -14.37
C PRO A 197 1.36 -16.78 -14.35
N ILE A 198 0.28 -16.39 -15.02
CA ILE A 198 -0.23 -15.01 -15.00
C ILE A 198 -1.68 -15.04 -14.51
N SER A 199 -2.07 -14.03 -13.75
CA SER A 199 -3.43 -13.89 -13.23
C SER A 199 -3.88 -12.43 -13.24
N VAL A 200 -5.13 -12.15 -12.85
CA VAL A 200 -5.61 -10.75 -12.79
C VAL A 200 -4.85 -9.93 -11.74
N THR A 201 -4.27 -10.59 -10.74
CA THR A 201 -3.35 -9.96 -9.78
C THR A 201 -2.11 -9.34 -10.44
N ASP A 202 -1.58 -9.87 -11.56
CA ASP A 202 -0.47 -9.23 -12.28
C ASP A 202 -0.83 -7.85 -12.84
N ILE A 203 -2.08 -7.67 -13.25
CA ILE A 203 -2.57 -6.38 -13.77
C ILE A 203 -2.80 -5.40 -12.61
N TRP A 204 -3.37 -5.86 -11.50
CA TRP A 204 -3.60 -5.06 -10.30
C TRP A 204 -2.33 -4.60 -9.61
N ALA A 205 -1.34 -5.49 -9.46
CA ALA A 205 0.02 -5.14 -9.06
C ALA A 205 0.57 -3.99 -9.92
N GLY A 206 0.41 -4.08 -11.23
CA GLY A 206 0.79 -3.04 -12.18
C GLY A 206 0.02 -1.73 -12.04
N LEU A 207 -1.23 -1.74 -11.57
CA LEU A 207 -1.97 -0.51 -11.23
C LEU A 207 -1.45 0.10 -9.91
N LEU A 208 -1.33 -0.69 -8.85
CA LEU A 208 -0.86 -0.25 -7.53
C LEU A 208 0.53 0.38 -7.57
N SER A 209 1.42 -0.15 -8.43
CA SER A 209 2.79 0.34 -8.58
C SER A 209 2.92 1.82 -8.98
N TYR A 210 1.91 2.41 -9.62
CA TYR A 210 1.90 3.84 -9.98
C TYR A 210 1.59 4.77 -8.80
N HIS A 211 1.02 4.24 -7.71
CA HIS A 211 0.58 5.03 -6.55
C HIS A 211 1.46 4.81 -5.31
N PHE A 212 2.01 3.60 -5.15
CA PHE A 212 2.71 3.19 -3.92
C PHE A 212 4.21 2.93 -4.09
N LEU A 213 4.71 2.78 -5.32
CA LEU A 213 6.12 2.50 -5.58
C LEU A 213 6.79 3.64 -6.35
N ASN A 214 8.09 3.78 -6.11
CA ASN A 214 8.91 4.83 -6.73
C ASN A 214 9.04 4.62 -8.26
N GLY A 215 9.27 5.73 -8.96
CA GLY A 215 9.38 5.81 -10.43
C GLY A 215 8.18 6.48 -11.11
N THR A 216 7.15 6.86 -10.35
CA THR A 216 5.96 7.55 -10.87
C THR A 216 5.80 8.95 -10.26
N THR A 217 5.43 9.91 -11.10
CA THR A 217 5.16 11.32 -10.81
C THR A 217 3.99 11.77 -11.69
N ARG A 218 3.35 12.90 -11.39
CA ARG A 218 2.27 13.47 -12.24
C ARG A 218 2.75 13.73 -13.68
N ASP A 219 4.00 14.16 -13.84
CA ASP A 219 4.56 14.51 -15.16
C ASP A 219 4.84 13.27 -16.02
N ASN A 220 5.23 12.15 -15.40
CA ASN A 220 5.55 10.91 -16.12
C ASN A 220 4.45 9.84 -16.08
N PHE A 221 3.32 10.07 -15.39
CA PHE A 221 2.27 9.06 -15.11
C PHE A 221 1.79 8.29 -16.35
N PHE A 222 1.75 8.94 -17.51
CA PHE A 222 1.31 8.35 -18.78
C PHE A 222 2.46 8.10 -19.77
N THR A 223 3.73 8.20 -19.36
CA THR A 223 4.88 8.14 -20.26
C THR A 223 5.75 6.91 -19.99
N THR A 224 5.67 5.94 -20.90
CA THR A 224 6.40 4.65 -20.83
C THR A 224 7.85 4.73 -21.33
N THR A 225 8.28 5.90 -21.79
CA THR A 225 9.64 6.11 -22.31
C THR A 225 10.55 6.53 -21.16
N ASN A 226 11.44 5.62 -20.73
CA ASN A 226 12.40 5.78 -19.62
C ASN A 226 11.80 5.82 -18.20
N ALA A 227 10.52 5.49 -18.01
CA ALA A 227 9.94 5.22 -16.69
C ALA A 227 9.57 3.74 -16.57
N THR A 228 9.78 3.16 -15.38
CA THR A 228 9.42 1.76 -15.06
C THR A 228 8.16 1.64 -14.21
N HIS A 229 7.73 2.71 -13.54
CA HIS A 229 6.54 2.72 -12.68
C HIS A 229 6.53 1.56 -11.67
N GLY A 230 7.60 1.43 -10.87
CA GLY A 230 7.77 0.32 -9.93
C GLY A 230 8.12 -1.05 -10.53
N ALA A 231 8.04 -1.25 -11.86
CA ALA A 231 8.38 -2.52 -12.47
C ALA A 231 9.87 -2.87 -12.27
N GLY A 232 10.12 -4.11 -11.83
CA GLY A 232 11.45 -4.62 -11.49
C GLY A 232 12.00 -4.18 -10.13
N ILE A 233 11.23 -3.46 -9.30
CA ILE A 233 11.55 -3.30 -7.87
C ILE A 233 11.24 -4.64 -7.17
N LEU A 234 12.24 -5.23 -6.52
CA LEU A 234 12.13 -6.53 -5.85
C LEU A 234 12.05 -6.39 -4.33
N TRP A 235 11.29 -7.26 -3.69
CA TRP A 235 11.20 -7.32 -2.24
C TRP A 235 12.43 -7.98 -1.60
N SER A 236 13.03 -8.96 -2.28
CA SER A 236 14.34 -9.52 -1.89
C SER A 236 15.52 -8.55 -2.07
N ASP A 237 15.30 -7.36 -2.67
CA ASP A 237 16.28 -6.26 -2.72
C ASP A 237 16.14 -5.26 -1.55
N ILE A 238 15.13 -5.40 -0.66
CA ILE A 238 15.02 -4.57 0.56
C ILE A 238 16.33 -4.54 1.37
N PRO A 239 17.07 -5.66 1.58
CA PRO A 239 18.35 -5.66 2.30
C PRO A 239 19.46 -4.82 1.64
N ASN A 240 19.31 -4.50 0.35
CA ASN A 240 20.22 -3.65 -0.41
C ASN A 240 19.84 -2.15 -0.33
N SER A 241 18.67 -1.82 0.23
CA SER A 241 18.20 -0.43 0.36
C SER A 241 18.94 0.34 1.47
N PRO A 242 19.26 1.64 1.28
CA PRO A 242 19.88 2.45 2.33
C PRO A 242 19.02 2.56 3.59
N LEU A 243 17.69 2.60 3.43
CA LEU A 243 16.75 2.71 4.55
C LEU A 243 16.81 1.47 5.45
N PHE A 244 16.77 0.26 4.88
CA PHE A 244 16.93 -0.98 5.65
C PHE A 244 18.35 -1.10 6.22
N GLN A 245 19.39 -0.80 5.44
CA GLN A 245 20.78 -0.85 5.93
C GLN A 245 21.05 0.12 7.09
N SER A 246 20.35 1.27 7.14
CA SER A 246 20.40 2.19 8.27
C SER A 246 19.76 1.64 9.56
N ARG A 247 18.95 0.58 9.44
CA ARG A 247 18.17 -0.08 10.51
C ARG A 247 17.16 0.82 11.24
N THR A 248 16.83 1.99 10.70
CA THR A 248 15.93 2.94 11.37
C THR A 248 14.47 2.47 11.41
N ILE A 249 14.05 1.64 10.45
CA ILE A 249 12.66 1.12 10.33
C ILE A 249 12.48 -0.26 11.00
N PRO A 250 11.27 -0.61 11.46
CA PRO A 250 10.93 -1.97 11.92
C PRO A 250 11.11 -3.01 10.80
N PHE A 251 11.30 -4.27 11.17
CA PHE A 251 11.37 -5.37 10.19
C PHE A 251 10.00 -5.60 9.54
N PRO A 252 9.88 -5.54 8.19
CA PRO A 252 8.59 -5.59 7.52
C PRO A 252 8.14 -7.04 7.20
N VAL A 253 6.86 -7.29 7.41
CA VAL A 253 6.17 -8.53 7.01
C VAL A 253 4.88 -8.17 6.27
N VAL A 254 4.56 -8.89 5.20
CA VAL A 254 3.27 -8.84 4.50
C VAL A 254 2.64 -10.22 4.56
N ILE A 255 1.31 -10.29 4.70
CA ILE A 255 0.59 -11.58 4.71
C ILE A 255 -0.34 -11.76 3.52
N SER A 256 -0.66 -13.02 3.22
CA SER A 256 -1.59 -13.44 2.17
C SER A 256 -2.14 -14.84 2.49
N ASP A 257 -3.40 -15.08 2.18
CA ASP A 257 -4.12 -16.29 2.55
C ASP A 257 -4.09 -17.33 1.42
N SER A 258 -4.02 -18.64 1.72
CA SER A 258 -4.21 -19.69 0.71
C SER A 258 -5.69 -19.88 0.41
N ARG A 259 -6.05 -19.93 -0.87
CA ARG A 259 -7.32 -20.53 -1.32
C ARG A 259 -7.04 -21.98 -1.69
N SER A 260 -7.17 -22.89 -0.73
CA SER A 260 -6.83 -24.30 -0.97
C SER A 260 -7.78 -24.97 -1.97
N PRO A 261 -7.34 -26.05 -2.67
CA PRO A 261 -8.19 -26.78 -3.62
C PRO A 261 -9.46 -27.40 -3.02
N SER A 262 -9.60 -27.41 -1.69
CA SER A 262 -10.77 -27.87 -0.95
C SER A 262 -11.83 -26.79 -0.70
N SER A 263 -11.59 -25.52 -1.03
CA SER A 263 -12.57 -24.45 -0.78
C SER A 263 -13.72 -24.40 -1.79
N ASP A 264 -13.80 -25.31 -2.76
CA ASP A 264 -14.81 -25.34 -3.85
C ASP A 264 -14.96 -24.00 -4.65
N GLY A 265 -13.96 -23.10 -4.54
CA GLY A 265 -13.99 -21.76 -5.14
C GLY A 265 -14.53 -20.66 -4.22
N GLU A 266 -14.79 -20.98 -2.95
CA GLU A 266 -15.12 -20.04 -1.88
C GLU A 266 -13.85 -19.35 -1.33
N ARG A 267 -14.09 -18.32 -0.49
CA ARG A 267 -13.07 -17.57 0.24
C ARG A 267 -12.16 -18.47 1.11
N PRO A 268 -10.94 -18.03 1.45
CA PRO A 268 -10.10 -18.70 2.44
C PRO A 268 -10.83 -18.99 3.75
N SER A 269 -10.67 -20.21 4.25
CA SER A 269 -11.15 -20.64 5.57
C SER A 269 -10.12 -20.33 6.66
N LEU A 270 -10.50 -20.43 7.93
CA LEU A 270 -9.58 -20.18 9.04
C LEU A 270 -8.49 -21.27 9.14
N GLU A 271 -8.83 -22.49 8.67
CA GLU A 271 -7.94 -23.64 8.57
C GLU A 271 -6.93 -23.57 7.41
N ASP A 272 -7.16 -22.69 6.43
CA ASP A 272 -6.24 -22.49 5.31
C ASP A 272 -4.91 -21.87 5.77
N VAL A 273 -3.88 -22.06 4.94
CA VAL A 273 -2.53 -21.63 5.28
C VAL A 273 -2.36 -20.13 5.08
N VAL A 274 -1.95 -19.43 6.13
CA VAL A 274 -1.56 -18.02 6.05
C VAL A 274 -0.07 -17.95 5.73
N TYR A 275 0.30 -17.22 4.68
CA TYR A 275 1.69 -17.05 4.26
C TYR A 275 2.26 -15.70 4.72
N GLU A 276 3.47 -15.72 5.25
CA GLU A 276 4.30 -14.53 5.44
C GLU A 276 5.22 -14.29 4.25
N ILE A 277 5.39 -13.02 3.90
CA ILE A 277 6.35 -12.50 2.94
C ILE A 277 7.24 -11.48 3.66
N SER A 278 8.51 -11.83 3.84
CA SER A 278 9.54 -11.01 4.49
C SER A 278 10.66 -10.64 3.49
N PRO A 279 11.56 -9.69 3.77
CA PRO A 279 12.72 -9.39 2.92
C PRO A 279 13.60 -10.59 2.54
N PHE A 280 13.54 -11.69 3.29
CA PHE A 280 14.40 -12.85 3.13
C PHE A 280 13.66 -14.11 2.68
N GLU A 281 12.44 -14.33 3.15
CA GLU A 281 11.71 -15.58 2.98
C GLU A 281 10.20 -15.39 2.73
N PHE A 282 9.64 -16.37 2.03
CA PHE A 282 8.20 -16.60 1.83
C PHE A 282 7.84 -17.99 2.36
N GLY A 283 6.69 -18.13 3.02
CA GLY A 283 6.21 -19.42 3.50
C GLY A 283 5.28 -19.27 4.70
N SER A 284 5.11 -20.33 5.49
CA SER A 284 4.18 -20.30 6.63
C SER A 284 4.74 -20.95 7.89
N TRP A 285 4.38 -20.33 9.02
CA TRP A 285 4.60 -20.85 10.36
C TRP A 285 3.51 -21.82 10.82
N ASP A 286 2.49 -22.05 10.00
CA ASP A 286 1.35 -22.91 10.33
C ASP A 286 1.80 -24.36 10.57
N PRO A 287 1.20 -25.08 11.54
CA PRO A 287 1.61 -26.46 11.84
C PRO A 287 1.43 -27.46 10.70
N THR A 288 0.62 -27.13 9.68
CA THR A 288 0.36 -27.96 8.49
C THR A 288 1.49 -27.86 7.46
N LEU A 289 2.17 -26.71 7.35
CA LEU A 289 3.27 -26.47 6.40
C LEU A 289 4.64 -26.33 7.08
N SER A 290 4.77 -25.42 8.05
CA SER A 290 6.00 -25.17 8.84
C SER A 290 7.29 -25.13 8.01
N SER A 291 7.27 -24.37 6.92
CA SER A 291 8.32 -24.34 5.90
C SER A 291 8.41 -22.98 5.23
N MET A 292 9.63 -22.63 4.80
CA MET A 292 9.98 -21.35 4.17
C MET A 292 10.89 -21.58 2.96
N VAL A 293 10.70 -20.77 1.93
CA VAL A 293 11.61 -20.63 0.78
C VAL A 293 12.26 -19.24 0.85
N ASN A 294 13.52 -19.14 0.46
CA ASN A 294 14.20 -17.87 0.24
C ASN A 294 13.43 -17.08 -0.83
N LEU A 295 12.96 -15.87 -0.50
CA LEU A 295 12.01 -15.11 -1.32
C LEU A 295 12.56 -14.84 -2.73
N LYS A 296 13.88 -14.63 -2.85
CA LYS A 296 14.58 -14.45 -4.12
C LYS A 296 14.32 -15.59 -5.11
N PHE A 297 14.03 -16.79 -4.61
CA PHE A 297 13.75 -18.00 -5.38
C PHE A 297 12.28 -18.42 -5.37
N ALA A 298 11.35 -17.65 -4.77
CA ALA A 298 9.96 -18.05 -4.57
C ALA A 298 9.17 -18.36 -5.86
N GLY A 299 9.61 -17.85 -7.02
CA GLY A 299 9.05 -18.26 -8.32
C GLY A 299 9.48 -19.65 -8.81
N THR A 300 10.20 -20.43 -8.00
CA THR A 300 10.73 -21.75 -8.37
C THR A 300 9.80 -22.86 -7.89
N ASN A 301 9.29 -23.68 -8.81
CA ASN A 301 8.66 -24.94 -8.44
C ASN A 301 9.70 -25.90 -7.86
N LEU A 302 9.51 -26.28 -6.60
CA LEU A 302 10.29 -27.29 -5.89
C LEU A 302 9.40 -28.52 -5.67
N ASN A 303 9.99 -29.71 -5.61
CA ASN A 303 9.31 -30.90 -5.12
C ASN A 303 10.06 -31.43 -3.90
N GLU A 304 9.38 -31.54 -2.77
CA GLU A 304 9.95 -31.94 -1.48
C GLU A 304 11.18 -31.07 -1.13
N GLY A 305 11.01 -29.75 -1.32
CA GLY A 305 12.03 -28.73 -1.06
C GLY A 305 13.20 -28.67 -2.06
N THR A 306 13.20 -29.49 -3.13
CA THR A 306 14.33 -29.62 -4.07
C THR A 306 13.97 -29.10 -5.47
N PRO A 307 14.84 -28.33 -6.15
CA PRO A 307 14.61 -27.88 -7.53
C PRO A 307 14.76 -29.03 -8.54
N ALA A 308 14.01 -28.97 -9.65
CA ALA A 308 13.99 -30.01 -10.68
C ALA A 308 15.35 -30.29 -11.34
N ASN A 309 16.24 -29.28 -11.41
CA ASN A 309 17.64 -29.43 -11.78
C ASN A 309 18.47 -28.22 -11.30
N SER A 310 19.79 -28.29 -11.45
CA SER A 310 20.71 -27.23 -11.00
C SER A 310 20.53 -25.87 -11.69
N THR A 311 19.74 -25.80 -12.77
CA THR A 311 19.43 -24.57 -13.51
C THR A 311 17.94 -24.21 -13.48
N SER A 312 17.09 -24.90 -12.71
CA SER A 312 15.64 -24.64 -12.76
C SER A 312 15.16 -23.48 -11.89
N CYS A 313 16.06 -22.75 -11.22
CA CYS A 313 15.67 -21.67 -10.33
C CYS A 313 15.16 -20.44 -11.09
N VAL A 314 14.25 -19.73 -10.45
CA VAL A 314 13.64 -18.49 -10.93
C VAL A 314 13.99 -17.37 -9.96
N THR A 315 14.32 -16.18 -10.48
CA THR A 315 14.66 -15.01 -9.66
C THR A 315 13.94 -13.75 -10.15
N GLY A 316 13.63 -12.84 -9.23
CA GLY A 316 12.90 -11.60 -9.55
C GLY A 316 11.42 -11.84 -9.87
N PHE A 317 10.83 -12.91 -9.33
CA PHE A 317 9.39 -13.14 -9.31
C PHE A 317 8.70 -12.25 -8.26
N ASP A 318 9.41 -12.00 -7.17
CA ASP A 318 9.10 -11.21 -5.98
C ASP A 318 9.08 -9.69 -6.22
N GLN A 319 8.49 -9.24 -7.34
CA GLN A 319 8.27 -7.81 -7.54
C GLN A 319 7.45 -7.25 -6.38
N ALA A 320 7.89 -6.14 -5.79
CA ALA A 320 7.21 -5.50 -4.66
C ALA A 320 5.74 -5.20 -4.99
N ALA A 321 5.46 -4.78 -6.23
CA ALA A 321 4.13 -4.59 -6.78
C ALA A 321 3.27 -5.86 -6.74
N TYR A 322 3.86 -7.02 -7.07
CA TYR A 322 3.17 -8.31 -7.08
C TYR A 322 2.93 -8.84 -5.67
N ILE A 323 3.82 -8.55 -4.72
CA ILE A 323 3.64 -8.90 -3.30
C ILE A 323 2.50 -8.09 -2.67
N ILE A 324 2.50 -6.77 -2.83
CA ILE A 324 1.37 -5.96 -2.35
C ILE A 324 0.08 -6.25 -3.11
N GLY A 325 0.18 -6.59 -4.40
CA GLY A 325 -0.95 -7.07 -5.21
C GLY A 325 -1.53 -8.36 -4.65
N THR A 326 -0.69 -9.38 -4.40
CA THR A 326 -1.05 -10.67 -3.80
C THR A 326 -1.73 -10.47 -2.44
N SER A 327 -1.19 -9.61 -1.58
CA SER A 327 -1.80 -9.31 -0.27
C SER A 327 -3.14 -8.56 -0.35
N SER A 328 -3.56 -8.06 -1.53
CA SER A 328 -4.68 -7.11 -1.67
C SER A 328 -5.65 -7.40 -2.83
N ASN A 329 -5.74 -8.64 -3.26
CA ASN A 329 -6.42 -9.06 -4.49
C ASN A 329 -7.84 -9.59 -4.22
N LEU A 330 -8.71 -8.71 -3.67
CA LEU A 330 -10.12 -8.94 -3.27
C LEU A 330 -11.06 -9.37 -4.43
N TRP A 331 -10.78 -10.52 -5.05
CA TRP A 331 -11.33 -10.93 -6.33
C TRP A 331 -12.52 -11.88 -6.20
N ASP A 332 -12.52 -12.81 -5.27
CA ASP A 332 -13.69 -13.58 -4.85
C ASP A 332 -14.86 -12.65 -4.44
N SER A 333 -14.60 -11.74 -3.51
CA SER A 333 -15.49 -10.67 -3.06
C SER A 333 -16.08 -9.89 -4.24
N ALA A 334 -15.25 -9.60 -5.23
CA ALA A 334 -15.64 -8.93 -6.46
C ALA A 334 -16.50 -9.81 -7.39
N ALA A 335 -16.10 -11.06 -7.62
CA ALA A 335 -16.80 -12.00 -8.49
C ALA A 335 -18.21 -12.32 -7.97
N PHE A 336 -18.34 -12.52 -6.66
CA PHE A 336 -19.63 -12.75 -5.98
C PHE A 336 -20.63 -11.61 -6.21
N ILE A 337 -20.18 -10.35 -6.12
CA ILE A 337 -21.03 -9.18 -6.40
C ILE A 337 -21.55 -9.21 -7.84
N LEU A 338 -20.71 -9.59 -8.81
CA LEU A 338 -21.06 -9.59 -10.24
C LEU A 338 -21.95 -10.75 -10.69
N THR A 339 -21.83 -11.93 -10.07
CA THR A 339 -22.66 -13.10 -10.39
C THR A 339 -24.04 -13.03 -9.74
N SER A 340 -24.24 -12.14 -8.76
CA SER A 340 -25.56 -11.83 -8.19
C SER A 340 -26.46 -11.08 -9.18
N GLU A 341 -27.79 -11.27 -9.09
CA GLU A 341 -28.78 -10.58 -9.94
C GLU A 341 -28.72 -9.04 -9.83
N ALA A 342 -28.16 -8.51 -8.75
CA ALA A 342 -27.99 -7.07 -8.52
C ALA A 342 -26.77 -6.45 -9.23
N GLY A 343 -25.82 -7.26 -9.71
CA GLY A 343 -24.50 -6.81 -10.19
C GLY A 343 -24.20 -7.03 -11.67
N SER A 344 -25.06 -7.72 -12.43
CA SER A 344 -24.76 -8.11 -13.83
C SER A 344 -24.39 -6.92 -14.72
N VAL A 345 -23.20 -6.97 -15.30
CA VAL A 345 -22.65 -5.91 -16.16
C VAL A 345 -23.38 -5.84 -17.50
N THR A 346 -24.02 -6.93 -17.92
CA THR A 346 -24.96 -6.99 -19.06
C THR A 346 -26.08 -5.95 -18.94
N SER A 347 -26.55 -5.63 -17.72
CA SER A 347 -27.55 -4.58 -17.51
C SER A 347 -27.05 -3.16 -17.84
N LEU A 348 -25.74 -2.92 -17.70
CA LEU A 348 -25.11 -1.62 -17.92
C LEU A 348 -24.55 -1.45 -19.35
N LEU A 349 -24.01 -2.54 -19.92
CA LEU A 349 -23.24 -2.51 -21.18
C LEU A 349 -23.88 -3.31 -22.33
N GLY A 350 -25.04 -3.94 -22.10
CA GLY A 350 -25.74 -4.75 -23.10
C GLY A 350 -24.87 -5.92 -23.60
N PRO A 351 -24.82 -6.19 -24.92
CA PRO A 351 -24.06 -7.32 -25.47
C PRO A 351 -22.54 -7.30 -25.22
N LEU A 352 -21.96 -6.16 -24.81
CA LEU A 352 -20.57 -6.09 -24.34
C LEU A 352 -20.43 -6.62 -22.92
N GLY A 353 -21.45 -6.44 -22.07
CA GLY A 353 -21.55 -7.06 -20.76
C GLY A 353 -21.68 -8.58 -20.87
N ASP A 354 -22.50 -9.11 -21.78
CA ASP A 354 -22.63 -10.57 -22.00
C ASP A 354 -21.28 -11.26 -22.30
N ALA A 355 -20.39 -10.58 -23.02
CA ALA A 355 -19.06 -11.08 -23.38
C ALA A 355 -18.06 -10.94 -22.22
N LEU A 356 -18.22 -9.88 -21.42
CA LEU A 356 -17.42 -9.58 -20.24
C LEU A 356 -17.76 -10.54 -19.08
N ASP A 357 -19.04 -10.75 -18.79
CA ASP A 357 -19.54 -11.68 -17.77
C ASP A 357 -19.01 -13.10 -18.03
N LYS A 358 -18.98 -13.54 -19.31
CA LYS A 358 -18.39 -14.84 -19.72
C LYS A 358 -16.86 -14.90 -19.60
N LEU A 359 -16.17 -13.79 -19.78
CA LEU A 359 -14.71 -13.73 -19.57
C LEU A 359 -14.38 -13.81 -18.07
N ILE A 360 -15.11 -13.05 -17.24
CA ILE A 360 -14.93 -13.03 -15.78
C ILE A 360 -15.24 -14.42 -15.19
N ALA A 361 -16.37 -15.03 -15.57
CA ALA A 361 -16.72 -16.38 -15.15
C ALA A 361 -15.63 -17.42 -15.51
N LYS A 362 -14.98 -17.26 -16.67
CA LYS A 362 -13.87 -18.13 -17.08
C LYS A 362 -12.58 -17.89 -16.28
N ILE A 363 -12.28 -16.65 -15.93
CA ILE A 363 -11.11 -16.30 -15.10
C ILE A 363 -11.26 -16.96 -13.73
N VAL A 364 -12.42 -16.75 -13.09
CA VAL A 364 -12.77 -17.35 -11.79
C VAL A 364 -12.77 -18.88 -11.85
N SER A 365 -13.38 -19.49 -12.88
CA SER A 365 -13.39 -20.96 -13.00
C SER A 365 -12.01 -21.61 -13.21
N ASN A 366 -10.99 -20.82 -13.58
CA ASN A 366 -9.62 -21.30 -13.73
C ASN A 366 -8.75 -20.98 -12.49
N GLY A 367 -9.28 -20.30 -11.47
CA GLY A 367 -8.49 -19.75 -10.37
C GLY A 367 -7.56 -18.59 -10.78
N GLU A 368 -7.72 -18.05 -11.99
CA GLU A 368 -6.95 -16.91 -12.53
C GLU A 368 -7.41 -15.56 -11.91
N ASP A 369 -8.44 -15.60 -11.08
CA ASP A 369 -8.84 -14.55 -10.16
C ASP A 369 -7.87 -14.43 -8.97
N THR A 370 -7.21 -15.50 -8.50
CA THR A 370 -6.24 -15.41 -7.38
C THR A 370 -4.88 -14.84 -7.78
N ALA A 371 -3.91 -14.77 -6.87
CA ALA A 371 -2.49 -14.58 -7.18
C ALA A 371 -1.82 -15.95 -7.37
N LEU A 372 -1.39 -16.24 -8.60
CA LEU A 372 -0.77 -17.53 -8.92
C LEU A 372 0.74 -17.51 -8.66
N TRP A 373 1.16 -18.22 -7.61
CA TRP A 373 2.56 -18.42 -7.26
C TRP A 373 2.99 -19.85 -7.63
N PRO A 374 4.09 -20.07 -8.37
CA PRO A 374 4.69 -21.40 -8.49
C PRO A 374 4.90 -21.99 -7.09
N ASN A 375 4.52 -23.26 -6.85
CA ASN A 375 4.51 -23.83 -5.51
C ASN A 375 5.91 -24.34 -5.08
N PRO A 376 6.61 -23.69 -4.13
CA PRO A 376 7.88 -24.17 -3.60
C PRO A 376 7.68 -25.22 -2.49
N PHE A 377 6.43 -25.47 -2.08
CA PHE A 377 6.04 -26.39 -1.02
C PHE A 377 5.43 -27.70 -1.55
N ALA A 378 5.39 -27.88 -2.87
CA ALA A 378 4.81 -29.07 -3.47
C ALA A 378 5.53 -30.33 -2.98
N GLY A 379 4.73 -31.35 -2.67
CA GLY A 379 5.18 -32.63 -2.14
C GLY A 379 5.39 -32.69 -0.62
N LEU A 380 5.37 -31.57 0.10
CA LEU A 380 5.52 -31.54 1.56
C LEU A 380 4.22 -31.95 2.27
N ASN A 381 4.34 -32.56 3.46
CA ASN A 381 3.23 -32.86 4.40
C ASN A 381 1.94 -33.40 3.74
N LYS A 382 2.09 -34.27 2.73
CA LYS A 382 1.00 -34.85 1.92
C LYS A 382 -0.12 -35.41 2.81
N GLY A 383 -1.35 -34.94 2.58
CA GLY A 383 -2.54 -35.33 3.35
C GLY A 383 -2.81 -34.49 4.60
N VAL A 384 -1.97 -33.48 4.88
CA VAL A 384 -2.20 -32.47 5.93
C VAL A 384 -2.06 -31.05 5.37
N PHE A 385 -1.03 -30.79 4.56
CA PHE A 385 -0.94 -29.58 3.76
C PHE A 385 -1.81 -29.73 2.51
N LEU A 386 -2.81 -28.86 2.36
CA LEU A 386 -3.85 -28.98 1.32
C LEU A 386 -3.27 -28.76 -0.09
N ASP A 387 -2.34 -27.82 -0.23
CA ASP A 387 -1.64 -27.51 -1.48
C ASP A 387 -0.47 -28.46 -1.81
N ALA A 388 -0.28 -29.55 -1.07
CA ALA A 388 0.85 -30.48 -1.25
C ALA A 388 0.91 -31.13 -2.65
N LEU A 389 -0.21 -31.14 -3.40
CA LEU A 389 -0.30 -31.70 -4.75
C LEU A 389 -0.49 -30.61 -5.84
N SER A 390 -0.64 -29.35 -5.44
CA SER A 390 -0.85 -28.21 -6.34
C SER A 390 0.46 -27.80 -7.01
N THR A 391 0.43 -27.50 -8.31
CA THR A 391 1.62 -26.98 -9.03
C THR A 391 1.83 -25.48 -8.85
N ASN A 392 0.76 -24.75 -8.53
CA ASN A 392 0.78 -23.36 -8.12
C ASN A 392 0.00 -23.24 -6.80
N LEU A 393 0.38 -22.29 -5.96
CA LEU A 393 -0.46 -21.78 -4.89
C LEU A 393 -1.42 -20.75 -5.49
N HIS A 394 -2.66 -20.78 -5.00
CA HIS A 394 -3.68 -19.78 -5.27
C HIS A 394 -3.78 -18.90 -4.03
N LEU A 395 -3.26 -17.68 -4.11
CA LEU A 395 -3.14 -16.79 -2.95
C LEU A 395 -4.08 -15.59 -3.04
N ASP A 396 -4.68 -15.25 -1.91
CA ASP A 396 -5.68 -14.18 -1.75
C ASP A 396 -5.21 -13.07 -0.79
N ASP A 397 -6.05 -12.03 -0.70
CA ASP A 397 -5.88 -10.89 0.19
C ASP A 397 -5.74 -11.42 1.62
N GLY A 398 -4.70 -10.99 2.34
CA GLY A 398 -4.36 -11.48 3.68
C GLY A 398 -5.31 -11.04 4.78
N GLY A 399 -6.58 -10.80 4.45
CA GLY A 399 -7.67 -10.54 5.37
C GLY A 399 -9.01 -11.06 4.87
N GLU A 400 -9.05 -11.92 3.84
CA GLU A 400 -10.27 -12.59 3.35
C GLU A 400 -10.63 -13.80 4.22
N ASN A 401 -9.67 -14.41 4.93
CA ASN A 401 -9.96 -15.37 6.03
C ASN A 401 -10.58 -14.71 7.30
N ALA A 402 -10.90 -13.42 7.20
CA ALA A 402 -11.40 -12.53 8.25
C ALA A 402 -10.40 -12.14 9.36
N GLU A 403 -9.11 -12.48 9.28
CA GLU A 403 -8.05 -11.99 10.19
C GLU A 403 -7.46 -10.66 9.73
N ASN A 404 -8.33 -9.74 9.33
CA ASN A 404 -7.99 -8.54 8.58
C ASN A 404 -7.01 -7.59 9.31
N VAL A 405 -6.80 -7.76 10.63
CA VAL A 405 -5.74 -7.13 11.42
C VAL A 405 -4.62 -8.16 11.65
N PRO A 406 -3.45 -8.05 10.97
CA PRO A 406 -2.44 -9.10 10.91
C PRO A 406 -1.57 -9.18 12.18
N ILE A 407 -2.18 -9.57 13.31
CA ILE A 407 -1.46 -9.75 14.57
C ILE A 407 -0.67 -11.07 14.61
N GLU A 408 -1.08 -12.10 13.86
CA GLU A 408 -0.46 -13.44 13.93
C GLU A 408 1.06 -13.42 13.71
N PRO A 409 1.62 -12.73 12.68
CA PRO A 409 3.08 -12.63 12.51
C PRO A 409 3.81 -12.13 13.76
N LEU A 410 3.20 -11.20 14.49
CA LEU A 410 3.80 -10.60 15.68
C LEU A 410 3.73 -11.55 16.89
N MET A 411 2.78 -12.48 16.90
CA MET A 411 2.62 -13.47 17.97
C MET A 411 3.60 -14.65 17.86
N LEU A 412 4.39 -14.77 16.79
CA LEU A 412 5.32 -15.88 16.58
C LEU A 412 6.30 -16.02 17.77
N LYS A 413 6.36 -17.20 18.42
CA LYS A 413 7.13 -17.39 19.67
C LYS A 413 8.61 -16.96 19.54
N PRO A 414 9.36 -17.37 18.49
CA PRO A 414 10.72 -16.87 18.24
C PRO A 414 10.89 -15.35 18.08
N ARG A 415 9.84 -14.57 17.75
CA ARG A 415 9.94 -13.09 17.65
C ARG A 415 9.89 -12.40 19.01
N ASN A 416 9.39 -13.09 20.04
CA ASN A 416 9.29 -12.63 21.44
C ASN A 416 8.80 -11.16 21.52
N VAL A 417 7.65 -10.89 20.90
CA VAL A 417 6.98 -9.58 21.00
C VAL A 417 6.21 -9.52 22.31
N ASP A 418 6.46 -8.48 23.09
CA ASP A 418 5.85 -8.23 24.41
C ASP A 418 4.62 -7.31 24.31
N VAL A 419 4.61 -6.43 23.30
CA VAL A 419 3.53 -5.46 23.05
C VAL A 419 3.20 -5.42 21.56
N VAL A 420 1.92 -5.59 21.23
CA VAL A 420 1.40 -5.49 19.85
C VAL A 420 0.54 -4.24 19.72
N VAL A 421 0.84 -3.38 18.74
CA VAL A 421 -0.02 -2.26 18.34
C VAL A 421 -0.89 -2.72 17.18
N ALA A 422 -2.17 -2.97 17.42
CA ALA A 422 -3.13 -3.43 16.43
C ALA A 422 -3.87 -2.22 15.82
N ILE A 423 -3.51 -1.84 14.61
CA ILE A 423 -4.05 -0.66 13.90
C ILE A 423 -5.17 -1.14 12.97
N ASP A 424 -6.41 -0.86 13.36
CA ASP A 424 -7.61 -1.45 12.76
C ASP A 424 -8.43 -0.39 12.01
N SER A 425 -8.56 -0.57 10.71
CA SER A 425 -9.37 0.27 9.81
C SER A 425 -10.40 -0.53 9.04
N THR A 426 -10.81 -1.69 9.56
CA THR A 426 -11.87 -2.53 9.00
C THR A 426 -13.20 -1.79 8.91
N ALA A 427 -14.13 -2.33 8.12
CA ALA A 427 -15.42 -1.72 7.78
C ALA A 427 -16.56 -2.70 8.11
N GLU A 428 -16.66 -3.07 9.38
CA GLU A 428 -17.45 -4.20 9.88
C GLU A 428 -18.84 -3.77 10.40
N THR A 429 -18.98 -2.55 10.92
CA THR A 429 -20.29 -2.00 11.30
C THR A 429 -21.13 -1.72 10.05
N THR A 430 -22.39 -2.16 10.02
CA THR A 430 -23.27 -1.98 8.86
C THR A 430 -24.62 -1.37 9.24
N LEU A 431 -24.89 -0.17 8.72
CA LEU A 431 -26.21 0.49 8.70
C LEU A 431 -26.27 1.33 7.40
N GLY A 432 -26.35 0.64 6.26
CA GLY A 432 -26.15 1.24 4.94
C GLY A 432 -24.69 1.67 4.69
N THR A 433 -24.45 2.35 3.56
CA THR A 433 -23.09 2.64 3.03
C THR A 433 -22.28 3.71 3.80
N LYS A 434 -22.73 4.15 4.97
CA LYS A 434 -22.27 5.40 5.61
C LYS A 434 -21.63 5.24 6.99
N HIS A 435 -21.48 4.01 7.48
CA HIS A 435 -21.03 3.70 8.84
C HIS A 435 -19.92 2.65 8.84
N ASN A 436 -18.84 2.85 8.08
CA ASN A 436 -17.79 1.84 7.88
C ASN A 436 -16.67 1.92 8.94
N PHE A 437 -16.91 1.39 10.15
CA PHE A 437 -15.95 1.34 11.25
C PHE A 437 -15.70 -0.11 11.72
N PRO A 438 -14.63 -0.39 12.49
CA PRO A 438 -14.42 -1.71 13.10
C PRO A 438 -15.54 -2.07 14.09
N ASN A 439 -15.84 -3.36 14.23
CA ASN A 439 -16.67 -3.93 15.30
C ASN A 439 -15.92 -4.98 16.14
N GLY A 440 -14.68 -5.30 15.77
CA GLY A 440 -13.82 -6.24 16.49
C GLY A 440 -13.87 -7.66 15.95
N THR A 441 -14.53 -7.91 14.81
CA THR A 441 -14.60 -9.24 14.19
C THR A 441 -13.19 -9.72 13.86
N ALA A 442 -12.38 -8.92 13.16
CA ALA A 442 -11.01 -9.29 12.82
C ALA A 442 -10.13 -9.67 14.03
N MET A 443 -10.25 -8.94 15.15
CA MET A 443 -9.52 -9.26 16.39
C MET A 443 -10.00 -10.55 17.05
N ASN A 444 -11.30 -10.85 17.01
CA ASN A 444 -11.87 -12.08 17.55
C ASN A 444 -11.56 -13.32 16.69
N THR A 445 -11.51 -13.15 15.37
CA THR A 445 -11.07 -14.18 14.41
C THR A 445 -9.61 -14.55 14.68
N ALA A 446 -8.70 -13.58 14.72
CA ALA A 446 -7.29 -13.81 14.98
C ALA A 446 -7.03 -14.41 16.38
N ALA A 447 -7.70 -13.91 17.42
CA ALA A 447 -7.64 -14.51 18.75
C ALA A 447 -8.19 -15.95 18.80
N THR A 448 -9.08 -16.32 17.87
CA THR A 448 -9.58 -17.68 17.72
C THR A 448 -8.57 -18.58 17.02
N ARG A 449 -7.97 -18.15 15.90
CA ARG A 449 -6.95 -18.93 15.17
C ARG A 449 -5.70 -19.18 16.01
N LEU A 450 -5.22 -18.15 16.72
CA LEU A 450 -4.11 -18.25 17.69
C LEU A 450 -4.36 -19.33 18.75
N ARG A 451 -5.62 -19.53 19.16
CA ARG A 451 -6.05 -20.50 20.17
C ARG A 451 -6.25 -21.91 19.59
N THR A 452 -6.91 -22.04 18.45
CA THR A 452 -7.34 -23.34 17.90
C THR A 452 -6.29 -23.98 17.00
N ILE A 453 -5.61 -23.21 16.17
CA ILE A 453 -4.72 -23.69 15.10
C ILE A 453 -3.25 -23.45 15.46
N LEU A 454 -2.91 -22.24 15.92
CA LEU A 454 -1.49 -21.82 16.10
C LEU A 454 -0.91 -21.98 17.50
N SER A 455 -1.63 -22.56 18.48
CA SER A 455 -1.17 -22.63 19.88
C SER A 455 0.20 -23.30 20.09
N LYS A 456 0.64 -24.15 19.16
CA LYS A 456 1.99 -24.75 19.15
C LYS A 456 3.09 -23.76 18.76
N THR A 457 2.79 -22.87 17.81
CA THR A 457 3.74 -22.02 17.09
C THR A 457 3.74 -20.56 17.58
N HIS A 458 2.60 -20.06 18.05
CA HIS A 458 2.40 -18.66 18.41
C HIS A 458 2.03 -18.47 19.88
N GLN A 459 2.36 -17.30 20.41
CA GLN A 459 1.84 -16.78 21.68
C GLN A 459 0.31 -16.72 21.62
N GLN A 460 -0.36 -16.78 22.76
CA GLN A 460 -1.81 -16.67 22.80
C GLN A 460 -2.23 -15.19 22.76
N ALA A 461 -3.43 -14.93 22.24
CA ALA A 461 -4.06 -13.64 22.40
C ALA A 461 -4.57 -13.45 23.84
N PRO A 462 -4.56 -12.23 24.37
CA PRO A 462 -5.29 -11.91 25.60
C PRO A 462 -6.81 -12.02 25.41
N PRO A 463 -7.61 -11.92 26.49
CA PRO A 463 -9.05 -11.78 26.38
C PRO A 463 -9.43 -10.56 25.51
N ILE A 464 -10.18 -10.82 24.43
CA ILE A 464 -10.71 -9.83 23.49
C ILE A 464 -12.22 -9.64 23.77
N PRO A 465 -12.76 -8.41 23.74
CA PRO A 465 -14.21 -8.18 23.85
C PRO A 465 -14.99 -8.85 22.70
N PRO A 466 -16.18 -9.44 22.93
CA PRO A 466 -16.91 -10.14 21.88
C PRO A 466 -17.55 -9.23 20.82
N ASP A 467 -17.89 -7.98 21.18
CA ASP A 467 -18.45 -6.97 20.27
C ASP A 467 -17.96 -5.58 20.71
N PHE A 468 -17.13 -4.94 19.88
CA PHE A 468 -16.52 -3.65 20.22
C PHE A 468 -17.48 -2.47 20.04
N ALA A 469 -18.55 -2.63 19.25
CA ALA A 469 -19.57 -1.60 19.05
C ALA A 469 -20.53 -1.52 20.25
N ILE A 470 -20.72 -2.62 20.99
CA ILE A 470 -21.41 -2.65 22.28
C ILE A 470 -20.53 -2.08 23.39
N THR A 471 -19.29 -2.57 23.51
CA THR A 471 -18.37 -2.15 24.59
C THR A 471 -17.76 -0.76 24.38
N GLY A 472 -17.86 -0.20 23.17
CA GLY A 472 -17.27 1.09 22.81
C GLY A 472 -15.77 1.02 22.49
N ASN A 473 -15.15 -0.17 22.51
CA ASN A 473 -13.73 -0.34 22.20
C ASN A 473 -13.34 0.09 20.76
N ASN A 474 -14.31 0.28 19.86
CA ASN A 474 -14.10 0.84 18.51
C ASN A 474 -14.16 2.40 18.47
N LEU A 475 -14.40 3.08 19.59
CA LEU A 475 -14.55 4.55 19.68
C LEU A 475 -13.29 5.27 20.20
N HIS A 476 -12.30 4.52 20.68
CA HIS A 476 -11.06 5.02 21.27
C HIS A 476 -9.95 3.95 21.25
N VAL A 477 -8.69 4.38 21.45
CA VAL A 477 -7.56 3.45 21.70
C VAL A 477 -7.84 2.64 22.98
N SER A 478 -7.66 1.32 22.93
CA SER A 478 -7.95 0.39 24.04
C SER A 478 -6.75 -0.51 24.34
N PHE A 479 -6.60 -0.98 25.58
CA PHE A 479 -5.56 -1.94 25.97
C PHE A 479 -6.18 -3.30 26.32
N PHE A 480 -5.64 -4.39 25.78
CA PHE A 480 -6.02 -5.77 26.09
C PHE A 480 -4.85 -6.54 26.70
N GLY A 481 -5.15 -7.50 27.58
CA GLY A 481 -4.11 -8.33 28.22
C GLY A 481 -3.31 -7.61 29.31
N CYS A 482 -3.89 -6.60 29.93
CA CYS A 482 -3.20 -5.72 30.88
C CYS A 482 -2.53 -6.46 32.03
N ASP A 483 -3.27 -7.36 32.67
CA ASP A 483 -2.92 -7.98 33.94
C ASP A 483 -2.72 -9.50 33.75
N PRO A 484 -1.53 -9.91 33.25
CA PRO A 484 -1.17 -11.32 33.14
C PRO A 484 -1.10 -11.94 34.54
N THR A 485 -1.48 -13.21 34.63
CA THR A 485 -1.51 -13.98 35.88
C THR A 485 -0.32 -14.93 36.02
N GLN A 486 0.50 -15.08 34.97
CA GLN A 486 1.66 -15.97 34.92
C GLN A 486 2.98 -15.19 34.84
N ASP A 487 4.07 -15.85 35.23
CA ASP A 487 5.45 -15.39 35.06
C ASP A 487 6.26 -16.50 34.37
N PRO A 488 6.73 -16.32 33.12
CA PRO A 488 6.53 -15.13 32.27
C PRO A 488 5.04 -14.92 31.88
N PRO A 489 4.66 -13.70 31.46
CA PRO A 489 3.29 -13.38 31.03
C PRO A 489 2.76 -14.34 29.96
N GLU A 490 1.50 -14.78 30.11
CA GLU A 490 0.86 -15.74 29.22
C GLU A 490 0.49 -15.19 27.82
N PHE A 491 0.51 -13.86 27.65
CA PHE A 491 0.27 -13.14 26.40
C PHE A 491 0.92 -11.75 26.38
N PRO A 492 1.23 -11.18 25.21
CA PRO A 492 1.62 -9.78 25.09
C PRO A 492 0.47 -8.84 25.43
N LEU A 493 0.82 -7.58 25.73
CA LEU A 493 -0.17 -6.50 25.83
C LEU A 493 -0.56 -6.05 24.41
N ILE A 494 -1.85 -5.88 24.13
CA ILE A 494 -2.31 -5.31 22.85
C ILE A 494 -2.76 -3.87 23.06
N ILE A 495 -2.17 -2.94 22.31
CA ILE A 495 -2.65 -1.57 22.14
C ILE A 495 -3.49 -1.55 20.87
N TYR A 496 -4.81 -1.58 21.00
CA TYR A 496 -5.76 -1.55 19.90
C TYR A 496 -6.07 -0.10 19.50
N VAL A 497 -5.86 0.23 18.22
CA VAL A 497 -5.99 1.58 17.65
C VAL A 497 -7.00 1.53 16.50
N PRO A 498 -8.31 1.68 16.79
CA PRO A 498 -9.36 1.65 15.79
C PRO A 498 -9.45 2.96 14.99
N ASN A 499 -9.91 2.84 13.75
CA ASN A 499 -10.51 3.93 12.99
C ASN A 499 -11.83 4.29 13.66
N SER A 500 -11.80 5.29 14.54
CA SER A 500 -12.97 5.72 15.31
C SER A 500 -13.68 6.93 14.70
N PRO A 501 -14.99 7.09 14.97
CA PRO A 501 -15.67 8.38 14.89
C PRO A 501 -14.86 9.51 15.59
N PRO A 502 -14.72 10.70 14.98
CA PRO A 502 -13.80 11.73 15.47
C PRO A 502 -13.94 12.13 16.94
N CYS A 503 -12.77 12.36 17.55
CA CYS A 503 -12.46 13.06 18.81
C CYS A 503 -13.55 14.01 19.34
N THR A 504 -13.84 14.93 18.43
CA THR A 504 -14.35 16.28 18.60
C THR A 504 -15.85 16.38 18.36
N GLY A 505 -16.49 15.31 17.88
CA GLY A 505 -17.84 15.35 17.33
C GLY A 505 -17.93 15.90 15.91
N ASP A 506 -16.80 16.13 15.23
CA ASP A 506 -16.77 16.44 13.79
C ASP A 506 -17.30 15.26 12.96
N SER A 507 -17.82 15.55 11.76
CA SER A 507 -18.23 14.51 10.83
C SER A 507 -17.03 13.66 10.35
N PRO A 508 -17.14 12.33 10.35
CA PRO A 508 -16.05 11.47 9.91
C PRO A 508 -15.81 11.60 8.40
N VAL A 509 -14.54 11.64 8.02
CA VAL A 509 -14.09 11.53 6.61
C VAL A 509 -13.30 10.24 6.35
N THR A 510 -13.02 9.46 7.40
CA THR A 510 -12.15 8.28 7.39
C THR A 510 -12.88 6.95 7.19
N ASN A 511 -14.22 6.91 7.29
CA ASN A 511 -15.03 5.70 7.20
C ASN A 511 -15.59 5.47 5.78
N THR A 512 -14.69 5.55 4.80
CA THR A 512 -14.93 5.32 3.38
C THR A 512 -15.09 3.84 3.04
N GLY A 513 -15.70 3.53 1.90
CA GLY A 513 -15.80 2.14 1.41
C GLY A 513 -14.46 1.57 0.96
N ALA A 514 -14.26 0.25 1.08
CA ALA A 514 -13.01 -0.41 0.65
C ALA A 514 -12.70 -0.20 -0.85
N PHE A 515 -13.74 -0.09 -1.68
CA PHE A 515 -13.64 0.18 -3.12
C PHE A 515 -13.57 1.68 -3.48
N GLN A 516 -13.19 2.58 -2.57
CA GLN A 516 -12.90 3.97 -2.94
C GLN A 516 -11.54 4.06 -3.66
N LEU A 517 -11.58 4.11 -4.99
CA LEU A 517 -10.42 4.06 -5.89
C LEU A 517 -9.74 5.42 -6.18
N SER A 518 -10.08 6.47 -5.42
CA SER A 518 -9.43 7.79 -5.50
C SER A 518 -9.82 8.69 -4.32
N TYR A 519 -8.90 9.56 -3.89
CA TYR A 519 -9.10 10.58 -2.85
C TYR A 519 -8.51 11.91 -3.33
N SER A 520 -9.30 12.98 -3.32
CA SER A 520 -8.77 14.32 -3.60
C SER A 520 -7.70 14.70 -2.56
N ALA A 521 -6.78 15.61 -2.90
CA ALA A 521 -5.77 16.09 -1.96
C ALA A 521 -6.39 16.68 -0.67
N ILE A 522 -7.57 17.31 -0.77
CA ILE A 522 -8.32 17.82 0.40
C ILE A 522 -8.83 16.67 1.26
N HIS A 523 -9.38 15.62 0.66
CA HIS A 523 -9.84 14.43 1.39
C HIS A 523 -8.67 13.70 2.06
N GLN A 524 -7.56 13.50 1.36
CA GLN A 524 -6.34 12.91 1.94
C GLN A 524 -5.84 13.72 3.15
N GLN A 525 -5.73 15.04 3.03
CA GLN A 525 -5.27 15.91 4.13
C GLN A 525 -6.21 15.89 5.33
N GLN A 526 -7.53 15.90 5.11
CA GLN A 526 -8.51 15.83 6.21
C GLN A 526 -8.57 14.44 6.85
N PHE A 527 -8.45 13.37 6.06
CA PHE A 527 -8.33 12.00 6.54
C PHE A 527 -7.13 11.89 7.48
N PHE A 528 -5.95 12.32 7.03
CA PHE A 528 -4.71 12.27 7.83
C PHE A 528 -4.83 13.06 9.14
N ASN A 529 -5.47 14.22 9.11
CA ASN A 529 -5.70 15.04 10.31
C ASN A 529 -6.66 14.37 11.29
N GLN A 530 -7.78 13.79 10.83
CA GLN A 530 -8.70 13.06 11.70
C GLN A 530 -8.06 11.79 12.29
N THR A 531 -7.30 11.04 11.49
CA THR A 531 -6.53 9.88 11.97
C THR A 531 -5.50 10.28 13.02
N PHE A 532 -4.72 11.34 12.79
CA PHE A 532 -3.73 11.83 13.75
C PHE A 532 -4.38 12.23 15.08
N LEU A 533 -5.51 12.95 15.05
CA LEU A 533 -6.27 13.30 16.25
C LEU A 533 -6.83 12.05 16.95
N GLY A 534 -7.43 11.11 16.21
CA GLY A 534 -7.94 9.84 16.75
C GLY A 534 -6.87 9.01 17.47
N ALA A 535 -5.65 8.98 16.92
CA ALA A 535 -4.52 8.27 17.51
C ALA A 535 -3.85 8.99 18.69
N THR A 536 -4.22 10.24 19.00
CA THR A 536 -3.54 11.06 20.03
C THR A 536 -4.46 11.65 21.10
N CYS A 537 -5.78 11.66 20.89
CA CYS A 537 -6.72 12.34 21.78
C CYS A 537 -7.10 11.58 23.05
N GLY A 538 -6.95 10.25 23.08
CA GLY A 538 -7.49 9.40 24.14
C GLY A 538 -9.00 9.58 24.37
N PHE A 539 -9.47 9.38 25.60
CA PHE A 539 -10.86 9.68 25.98
C PHE A 539 -11.03 9.99 27.47
N VAL A 540 -12.07 10.76 27.79
CA VAL A 540 -12.55 10.96 29.17
C VAL A 540 -14.01 10.48 29.24
N PRO A 541 -14.33 9.43 30.03
CA PRO A 541 -15.65 8.84 30.10
C PRO A 541 -16.79 9.85 30.31
N ASN A 542 -17.90 9.63 29.61
CA ASN A 542 -19.12 10.46 29.65
C ASN A 542 -18.93 11.92 29.23
N THR A 543 -17.88 12.23 28.44
CA THR A 543 -17.63 13.57 27.91
C THR A 543 -17.19 13.55 26.45
N THR A 544 -17.25 14.72 25.80
CA THR A 544 -16.62 14.98 24.48
C THR A 544 -15.19 15.52 24.60
N SER A 545 -14.56 15.40 25.78
CA SER A 545 -13.22 15.96 26.04
C SER A 545 -12.12 14.98 25.65
N ILE A 546 -11.01 15.52 25.13
CA ILE A 546 -9.76 14.78 24.94
C ILE A 546 -9.08 14.51 26.29
N ASP A 547 -8.36 13.41 26.39
CA ASP A 547 -7.54 13.07 27.54
C ASP A 547 -6.11 13.60 27.37
N ILE A 548 -5.81 14.71 28.03
CA ILE A 548 -4.48 15.33 28.05
C ILE A 548 -3.38 14.38 28.55
N ASN A 549 -3.73 13.33 29.31
CA ASN A 549 -2.79 12.35 29.84
C ASN A 549 -2.58 11.13 28.92
N PHE A 550 -3.32 11.03 27.80
CA PHE A 550 -3.20 9.90 26.87
C PHE A 550 -1.75 9.61 26.40
N PRO A 551 -0.89 10.61 26.11
CA PRO A 551 0.50 10.35 25.76
C PRO A 551 1.28 9.63 26.87
N SER A 552 1.04 9.96 28.15
CA SER A 552 1.59 9.21 29.29
C SER A 552 0.98 7.81 29.38
N CYS A 553 -0.31 7.64 29.08
CA CYS A 553 -0.96 6.32 29.06
C CYS A 553 -0.42 5.40 27.96
N LEU A 554 -0.14 5.93 26.77
CA LEU A 554 0.50 5.19 25.68
C LEU A 554 1.91 4.73 26.07
N LYS A 555 2.70 5.62 26.69
CA LYS A 555 4.02 5.30 27.26
C LYS A 555 3.93 4.22 28.35
N CYS A 556 2.97 4.33 29.26
CA CYS A 556 2.71 3.34 30.31
C CYS A 556 2.37 1.95 29.75
N ALA A 557 1.50 1.88 28.73
CA ALA A 557 1.16 0.60 28.09
C ALA A 557 2.36 -0.03 27.38
N ALA A 558 3.14 0.79 26.66
CA ALA A 558 4.31 0.33 25.91
C ALA A 558 5.43 -0.20 26.84
N ILE A 559 5.65 0.39 28.02
CA ILE A 559 6.69 -0.04 28.97
C ILE A 559 6.22 -1.15 29.95
N ASP A 560 4.91 -1.42 30.07
CA ASP A 560 4.34 -2.22 31.18
C ASP A 560 5.02 -3.58 31.36
N ARG A 561 5.37 -4.27 30.26
CA ARG A 561 5.98 -5.61 30.32
C ARG A 561 7.38 -5.62 30.92
N ALA A 562 8.19 -4.56 30.77
CA ALA A 562 9.51 -4.49 31.38
C ALA A 562 9.47 -4.40 32.92
N ARG A 563 8.33 -4.00 33.49
CA ARG A 563 8.13 -3.99 34.95
C ARG A 563 8.06 -5.40 35.53
N LEU A 564 7.55 -6.36 34.74
CA LEU A 564 7.35 -7.76 35.14
C LEU A 564 8.65 -8.56 35.06
N THR A 565 9.48 -8.31 34.04
CA THR A 565 10.77 -8.98 33.83
C THR A 565 11.90 -8.44 34.71
N THR A 566 11.71 -7.28 35.33
CA THR A 566 12.67 -6.71 36.30
C THR A 566 12.68 -7.54 37.60
N THR A 567 13.83 -7.61 38.28
CA THR A 567 13.99 -8.38 39.53
C THR A 567 14.45 -7.48 40.68
N PRO A 568 13.64 -7.27 41.73
CA PRO A 568 12.25 -7.70 41.88
C PRO A 568 11.29 -6.96 40.93
N PRO A 569 10.11 -7.52 40.60
CA PRO A 569 9.15 -6.86 39.72
C PRO A 569 8.70 -5.49 40.25
N ILE A 570 8.61 -4.52 39.34
CA ILE A 570 8.22 -3.14 39.67
C ILE A 570 6.68 -3.03 39.66
N GLN A 571 6.10 -2.45 40.71
CA GLN A 571 4.67 -2.12 40.76
C GLN A 571 4.34 -0.99 39.78
N ARG A 572 3.12 -0.94 39.24
CA ARG A 572 2.71 0.20 38.41
C ARG A 572 2.80 1.51 39.21
N SER A 573 3.28 2.56 38.56
CA SER A 573 3.21 3.92 39.12
C SER A 573 1.75 4.35 39.27
N ALA A 574 1.48 5.38 40.08
CA ALA A 574 0.12 5.90 40.22
C ALA A 574 -0.48 6.43 38.90
N ILE A 575 0.36 7.02 38.03
CA ILE A 575 -0.06 7.51 36.71
C ILE A 575 -0.39 6.32 35.80
N CYS A 576 0.50 5.32 35.73
CA CYS A 576 0.23 4.14 34.92
C CYS A 576 -0.97 3.35 35.44
N GLN A 577 -1.17 3.23 36.74
CA GLN A 577 -2.38 2.57 37.26
C GLN A 577 -3.66 3.30 36.80
N GLN A 578 -3.74 4.63 36.91
CA GLN A 578 -4.89 5.41 36.41
C GLN A 578 -5.12 5.23 34.90
N CYS A 579 -4.03 5.14 34.11
CA CYS A 579 -4.12 4.84 32.69
C CYS A 579 -4.67 3.43 32.44
N PHE A 580 -4.25 2.42 33.19
CA PHE A 580 -4.76 1.06 33.08
C PHE A 580 -6.22 0.97 33.55
N ASP A 581 -6.60 1.63 34.64
CA ASP A 581 -7.98 1.72 35.13
C ASP A 581 -8.94 2.35 34.10
N ARG A 582 -8.42 3.19 33.18
CA ARG A 582 -9.19 3.86 32.12
C ARG A 582 -9.20 3.11 30.79
N TYR A 583 -8.03 2.69 30.30
CA TYR A 583 -7.86 2.20 28.95
C TYR A 583 -7.90 0.67 28.83
N CYS A 584 -7.78 -0.05 29.94
CA CYS A 584 -7.82 -1.51 29.93
C CYS A 584 -9.25 -2.04 29.75
N PHE A 585 -9.42 -3.01 28.85
CA PHE A 585 -10.62 -3.83 28.83
C PHE A 585 -10.64 -4.78 30.04
N ASN A 586 -11.64 -4.61 30.89
CA ASN A 586 -11.94 -5.53 31.99
C ASN A 586 -13.18 -6.38 31.64
N PRO A 587 -13.05 -7.71 31.42
CA PRO A 587 -14.20 -8.57 31.15
C PRO A 587 -15.24 -8.64 32.28
N ALA A 588 -14.86 -8.30 33.52
CA ALA A 588 -15.75 -8.28 34.69
C ALA A 588 -16.49 -6.94 34.88
N ASP A 589 -16.02 -5.87 34.25
CA ASP A 589 -16.63 -4.54 34.25
C ASP A 589 -16.40 -3.89 32.86
N PRO A 590 -17.10 -4.39 31.82
CA PRO A 590 -16.84 -3.97 30.45
C PRO A 590 -17.31 -2.53 30.22
N PRO A 591 -16.54 -1.69 29.50
CA PRO A 591 -16.97 -0.34 29.14
C PRO A 591 -18.24 -0.36 28.26
N SER A 592 -18.90 0.79 28.13
CA SER A 592 -20.10 0.92 27.28
C SER A 592 -19.90 1.98 26.20
N ASN A 593 -20.45 1.75 25.02
CA ASN A 593 -20.55 2.77 23.97
C ASN A 593 -21.26 4.08 24.43
N LYS A 594 -22.03 4.03 25.53
CA LYS A 594 -22.68 5.21 26.16
C LYS A 594 -21.69 6.18 26.80
N ASP A 595 -20.49 5.73 27.15
CA ASP A 595 -19.43 6.57 27.74
C ASP A 595 -18.83 7.57 26.72
N PHE A 596 -19.24 7.51 25.45
CA PHE A 596 -18.68 8.27 24.32
C PHE A 596 -19.75 9.15 23.62
N PRO A 597 -20.32 10.15 24.32
CA PRO A 597 -21.35 11.02 23.76
C PRO A 597 -20.81 11.89 22.60
N GLY A 598 -21.73 12.35 21.73
CA GLY A 598 -21.45 13.36 20.71
C GLY A 598 -20.72 12.88 19.44
N ARG A 599 -20.38 11.60 19.33
CA ARG A 599 -19.72 11.04 18.14
C ARG A 599 -20.65 11.07 16.91
N GLN A 600 -20.10 11.48 15.77
CA GLN A 600 -20.78 11.44 14.47
C GLN A 600 -20.30 10.22 13.69
N PHE A 601 -21.24 9.47 13.13
CA PHE A 601 -20.94 8.22 12.43
C PHE A 601 -21.15 8.29 10.92
N ILE A 602 -21.83 9.31 10.41
CA ILE A 602 -22.17 9.45 8.98
C ILE A 602 -20.97 10.02 8.21
N LEU A 603 -20.43 9.25 7.26
CA LEU A 603 -19.40 9.72 6.33
C LEU A 603 -19.79 11.03 5.64
N VAL A 604 -18.87 12.00 5.66
CA VAL A 604 -18.92 13.21 4.83
C VAL A 604 -17.72 13.20 3.88
N ASP A 605 -17.98 13.12 2.57
CA ASP A 605 -16.97 13.39 1.55
C ASP A 605 -16.74 14.91 1.47
N PRO A 606 -15.53 15.43 1.75
CA PRO A 606 -15.25 16.86 1.71
C PRO A 606 -15.12 17.42 0.29
N THR A 607 -15.04 16.55 -0.72
CA THR A 607 -14.94 16.91 -2.14
C THR A 607 -15.80 15.96 -2.97
N PRO A 608 -17.15 16.01 -2.83
CA PRO A 608 -18.06 15.11 -3.53
C PRO A 608 -17.80 15.17 -5.03
N SER A 609 -17.18 14.11 -5.53
CA SER A 609 -16.62 14.10 -6.87
C SER A 609 -17.73 14.05 -7.93
N THR A 610 -17.61 14.88 -8.98
CA THR A 610 -18.52 14.82 -10.13
C THR A 610 -18.14 13.65 -11.03
N LEU A 611 -18.36 12.45 -10.52
CA LEU A 611 -18.06 11.20 -11.19
C LEU A 611 -18.95 11.00 -12.42
N SER A 612 -18.40 10.27 -13.38
CA SER A 612 -19.20 9.75 -14.49
C SER A 612 -20.27 8.78 -13.99
N LYS A 613 -21.23 8.41 -14.85
CA LYS A 613 -22.20 7.35 -14.51
C LYS A 613 -21.52 6.00 -14.24
N VAL A 614 -20.40 5.68 -14.90
CA VAL A 614 -19.69 4.41 -14.72
C VAL A 614 -18.92 4.42 -13.41
N GLN A 615 -18.17 5.49 -13.14
CA GLN A 615 -17.44 5.67 -11.88
C GLN A 615 -18.38 5.73 -10.67
N ALA A 616 -19.49 6.46 -10.78
CA ALA A 616 -20.52 6.53 -9.73
C ALA A 616 -21.22 5.18 -9.53
N PHE A 617 -21.47 4.40 -10.59
CA PHE A 617 -22.00 3.04 -10.48
C PHE A 617 -21.01 2.11 -9.77
N ILE A 618 -19.74 2.16 -10.14
CA ILE A 618 -18.64 1.41 -9.50
C ILE A 618 -18.56 1.70 -8.00
N GLN A 619 -18.47 2.98 -7.61
CA GLN A 619 -18.43 3.34 -6.19
C GLN A 619 -19.72 3.00 -5.43
N LYS A 620 -20.89 3.21 -6.05
CA LYS A 620 -22.19 3.01 -5.39
C LYS A 620 -22.53 1.53 -5.17
N HIS A 621 -22.20 0.66 -6.13
CA HIS A 621 -22.58 -0.75 -6.14
C HIS A 621 -21.43 -1.68 -5.77
N GLY A 622 -20.25 -1.14 -5.41
CA GLY A 622 -19.03 -1.94 -5.22
C GLY A 622 -18.62 -2.70 -6.49
N VAL A 623 -19.09 -2.26 -7.66
CA VAL A 623 -18.91 -3.02 -8.91
C VAL A 623 -17.43 -3.06 -9.24
N PRO A 624 -16.84 -4.25 -9.39
CA PRO A 624 -15.47 -4.39 -8.94
C PRO A 624 -14.46 -3.97 -9.99
N LEU A 625 -13.19 -3.93 -9.58
CA LEU A 625 -12.10 -3.83 -10.52
C LEU A 625 -12.17 -4.89 -11.63
N PHE A 626 -12.82 -6.05 -11.46
CA PHE A 626 -13.04 -7.01 -12.55
C PHE A 626 -13.80 -6.45 -13.75
N VAL A 627 -14.72 -5.51 -13.57
CA VAL A 627 -15.39 -4.87 -14.71
C VAL A 627 -14.41 -3.95 -15.43
N VAL A 628 -13.67 -3.14 -14.67
CA VAL A 628 -12.63 -2.26 -15.22
C VAL A 628 -11.56 -3.07 -15.93
N LEU A 629 -11.04 -4.11 -15.29
CA LEU A 629 -9.97 -4.96 -15.75
C LEU A 629 -10.41 -5.91 -16.86
N GLY A 630 -11.63 -6.43 -16.83
CA GLY A 630 -12.18 -7.21 -17.92
C GLY A 630 -12.48 -6.32 -19.14
N ILE A 631 -12.95 -5.08 -18.95
CA ILE A 631 -12.99 -4.07 -20.02
C ILE A 631 -11.58 -3.77 -20.52
N VAL A 632 -10.60 -3.53 -19.64
CA VAL A 632 -9.20 -3.29 -20.01
C VAL A 632 -8.61 -4.50 -20.73
N LEU A 633 -8.91 -5.75 -20.35
CA LEU A 633 -8.42 -6.96 -21.01
C LEU A 633 -9.11 -7.14 -22.36
N VAL A 634 -10.44 -7.06 -22.46
CA VAL A 634 -11.18 -7.14 -23.73
C VAL A 634 -10.73 -6.03 -24.68
N LEU A 635 -10.60 -4.79 -24.19
CA LEU A 635 -10.10 -3.67 -24.96
C LEU A 635 -8.60 -3.79 -25.25
N SER A 636 -7.77 -4.35 -24.38
CA SER A 636 -6.32 -4.50 -24.62
C SER A 636 -6.01 -5.64 -25.57
N PHE A 637 -6.74 -6.76 -25.51
CA PHE A 637 -6.65 -7.81 -26.54
C PHE A 637 -7.27 -7.34 -27.86
N GLY A 638 -8.38 -6.58 -27.79
CA GLY A 638 -8.99 -5.91 -28.95
C GLY A 638 -8.07 -4.86 -29.58
N LEU A 639 -7.40 -4.04 -28.78
CA LEU A 639 -6.44 -3.01 -29.18
C LEU A 639 -5.13 -3.64 -29.63
N CYS A 640 -4.59 -4.64 -28.94
CA CYS A 640 -3.40 -5.37 -29.43
C CYS A 640 -3.71 -6.03 -30.77
N GLY A 641 -4.88 -6.65 -30.93
CA GLY A 641 -5.36 -7.17 -32.21
C GLY A 641 -5.53 -6.08 -33.27
N PHE A 642 -6.15 -4.95 -32.93
CA PHE A 642 -6.43 -3.84 -33.84
C PHE A 642 -5.17 -3.04 -34.21
N CYS A 643 -4.25 -2.82 -33.28
CA CYS A 643 -2.97 -2.17 -33.48
C CYS A 643 -1.97 -3.11 -34.18
N ALA A 644 -1.97 -4.42 -33.92
CA ALA A 644 -1.27 -5.40 -34.75
C ALA A 644 -1.85 -5.44 -36.17
N TYR A 645 -3.18 -5.39 -36.32
CA TYR A 645 -3.86 -5.29 -37.62
C TYR A 645 -3.53 -3.97 -38.35
N ARG A 646 -3.56 -2.81 -37.69
CA ARG A 646 -3.15 -1.52 -38.28
C ARG A 646 -1.67 -1.51 -38.64
N ARG A 647 -0.79 -2.04 -37.78
CA ARG A 647 0.66 -2.17 -38.06
C ARG A 647 0.88 -3.09 -39.27
N LYS A 648 0.19 -4.23 -39.36
CA LYS A 648 0.21 -5.15 -40.50
C LYS A 648 -0.29 -4.47 -41.78
N LYS A 649 -1.46 -3.83 -41.73
CA LYS A 649 -2.06 -3.11 -42.87
C LYS A 649 -1.18 -1.95 -43.35
N THR A 650 -0.63 -1.15 -42.44
CA THR A 650 0.31 -0.06 -42.79
C THR A 650 1.60 -0.63 -43.40
N ARG A 651 2.08 -1.79 -42.92
CA ARG A 651 3.24 -2.49 -43.51
C ARG A 651 2.92 -3.00 -44.92
N GLU A 652 1.73 -3.56 -45.14
CA GLU A 652 1.23 -4.00 -46.45
C GLU A 652 1.07 -2.82 -47.42
N GLU A 653 0.50 -1.70 -46.96
CA GLU A 653 0.37 -0.45 -47.72
C GLU A 653 1.75 0.14 -48.09
N LYS A 654 2.72 0.16 -47.17
CA LYS A 654 4.10 0.56 -47.47
C LYS A 654 4.77 -0.38 -48.48
N ILE A 655 4.57 -1.69 -48.36
CA ILE A 655 5.08 -2.69 -49.33
C ILE A 655 4.43 -2.50 -50.71
N GLN A 656 3.13 -2.20 -50.77
CA GLN A 656 2.41 -1.87 -52.02
C GLN A 656 2.99 -0.60 -52.68
N ILE A 657 3.27 0.45 -51.90
CA ILE A 657 3.89 1.68 -52.39
C ILE A 657 5.29 1.41 -52.97
N VAL A 658 6.15 0.67 -52.26
CA VAL A 658 7.49 0.28 -52.76
C VAL A 658 7.39 -0.56 -54.03
N ARG A 659 6.46 -1.52 -54.09
CA ARG A 659 6.24 -2.37 -55.27
C ARG A 659 5.73 -1.58 -56.49
N LYS A 660 4.93 -0.52 -56.28
CA LYS A 660 4.31 0.23 -57.37
C LYS A 660 5.11 1.45 -57.85
N TYR A 661 5.89 2.07 -56.95
CA TYR A 661 6.59 3.35 -57.23
C TYR A 661 8.08 3.35 -56.84
N GLY A 662 8.62 2.21 -56.39
CA GLY A 662 10.03 2.07 -56.02
C GLY A 662 10.39 2.66 -54.65
N TRP A 663 11.61 2.37 -54.18
CA TRP A 663 12.09 2.75 -52.85
C TRP A 663 12.15 4.27 -52.61
N GLY A 664 12.40 5.07 -53.66
CA GLY A 664 12.46 6.53 -53.55
C GLY A 664 11.14 7.18 -53.11
N ALA A 665 10.00 6.58 -53.46
CA ALA A 665 8.69 7.08 -53.07
C ALA A 665 8.44 6.95 -51.56
N LEU A 666 8.98 5.91 -50.91
CA LEU A 666 8.80 5.67 -49.48
C LEU A 666 9.48 6.77 -48.65
N ALA A 667 10.68 7.19 -49.04
CA ALA A 667 11.41 8.29 -48.39
C ALA A 667 10.68 9.64 -48.52
N GLY A 668 9.93 9.86 -49.61
CA GLY A 668 9.07 11.04 -49.78
C GLY A 668 7.87 11.03 -48.82
N VAL A 669 7.19 9.89 -48.70
CA VAL A 669 6.05 9.70 -47.77
C VAL A 669 6.50 9.88 -46.32
N GLU A 670 7.63 9.28 -45.91
CA GLU A 670 8.11 9.37 -44.53
C GLU A 670 8.61 10.77 -44.16
N ARG A 671 9.19 11.53 -45.10
CA ARG A 671 9.49 12.97 -44.90
C ARG A 671 8.22 13.81 -44.74
N LEU A 672 7.15 13.51 -45.48
CA LEU A 672 5.87 14.21 -45.35
C LEU A 672 5.15 13.88 -44.03
N GLU A 673 5.19 12.63 -43.57
CA GLU A 673 4.65 12.28 -42.24
C GLU A 673 5.46 12.91 -41.09
N ALA A 674 6.79 12.99 -41.21
CA ALA A 674 7.63 13.72 -40.26
C ALA A 674 7.36 15.23 -40.27
N SER A 675 7.08 15.83 -41.43
CA SER A 675 6.67 17.24 -41.55
C SER A 675 5.31 17.51 -40.93
N ASN A 676 4.34 16.61 -41.11
CA ASN A 676 3.01 16.75 -40.51
C ASN A 676 3.00 16.49 -39.00
N LYS A 677 3.95 15.73 -38.44
CA LYS A 677 4.12 15.64 -36.97
C LYS A 677 4.54 16.97 -36.31
N LYS A 678 5.01 17.96 -37.09
CA LYS A 678 5.39 19.30 -36.63
C LYS A 678 4.31 20.38 -36.83
N ARG A 679 3.15 20.05 -37.42
CA ARG A 679 2.02 20.99 -37.58
C ARG A 679 0.75 20.34 -37.01
N GLY A 680 0.07 21.08 -36.13
CA GLY A 680 -1.02 20.58 -35.30
C GLY A 680 -2.16 19.85 -36.05
N PHE A 681 -2.80 18.95 -35.31
CA PHE A 681 -3.68 17.90 -35.81
C PHE A 681 -5.05 18.44 -36.30
N PHE A 682 -5.20 18.70 -37.60
CA PHE A 682 -6.50 18.69 -38.29
C PHE A 682 -6.37 18.28 -39.76
N ASN A 683 -7.37 17.57 -40.28
CA ASN A 683 -7.49 17.03 -41.66
C ASN A 683 -6.48 15.94 -42.10
N LYS A 684 -6.74 14.67 -41.71
CA LYS A 684 -6.19 13.46 -42.39
C LYS A 684 -7.27 12.68 -43.17
N PHE A 685 -8.32 13.34 -43.69
CA PHE A 685 -9.47 12.69 -44.34
C PHE A 685 -9.91 13.26 -45.71
N THR A 686 -9.00 13.89 -46.46
CA THR A 686 -9.28 14.33 -47.84
C THR A 686 -8.02 14.30 -48.72
N PHE A 687 -7.74 13.15 -49.35
CA PHE A 687 -6.74 13.08 -50.44
C PHE A 687 -7.06 12.03 -51.52
N MET A 688 -7.62 10.87 -51.14
CA MET A 688 -7.98 9.83 -52.13
C MET A 688 -9.22 10.16 -52.99
N LYS A 689 -10.06 11.13 -52.62
CA LYS A 689 -11.26 11.50 -53.40
C LYS A 689 -10.98 12.46 -54.56
N ASP A 690 -9.95 13.30 -54.47
CA ASP A 690 -9.65 14.28 -55.53
C ASP A 690 -8.70 13.76 -56.61
N PHE A 691 -7.83 12.79 -56.31
CA PHE A 691 -6.93 12.20 -57.31
C PHE A 691 -7.70 11.46 -58.44
N ASN A 692 -8.90 10.95 -58.16
CA ASN A 692 -9.78 10.31 -59.13
C ASN A 692 -10.72 11.28 -59.89
N ARG A 693 -10.74 12.58 -59.56
CA ARG A 693 -11.78 13.52 -60.06
C ARG A 693 -11.32 14.52 -61.12
N LYS A 694 -10.04 14.50 -61.53
CA LYS A 694 -9.49 15.37 -62.60
C LYS A 694 -8.71 14.60 -63.67
N GLY A 695 -9.34 13.59 -64.27
CA GLY A 695 -8.87 12.97 -65.51
C GLY A 695 -9.50 13.60 -66.75
N LYS A 696 -8.89 14.65 -67.30
CA LYS A 696 -9.03 15.12 -68.71
C LYS A 696 -8.16 16.36 -68.96
N TYR A 697 -7.02 16.19 -69.63
CA TYR A 697 -6.72 16.80 -70.94
C TYR A 697 -5.46 16.11 -71.53
N LYS A 698 -5.20 16.33 -72.82
CA LYS A 698 -4.33 15.51 -73.68
C LYS A 698 -3.51 16.42 -74.61
N HIS A 699 -2.34 15.94 -75.06
CA HIS A 699 -1.46 16.44 -76.14
C HIS A 699 -0.34 17.47 -75.82
N LEU A 700 0.70 17.38 -76.68
CA LEU A 700 1.97 18.15 -76.79
C LEU A 700 3.03 17.69 -75.75
N ASN A 701 4.05 16.86 -76.06
CA ASN A 701 4.91 16.62 -77.26
C ASN A 701 5.94 17.75 -77.52
N GLU A 702 7.21 17.34 -77.76
CA GLU A 702 8.40 18.15 -78.10
C GLU A 702 8.90 19.12 -76.97
N GLU A 703 10.20 19.36 -76.71
CA GLU A 703 11.53 19.01 -77.29
C GLU A 703 12.56 18.82 -76.12
N TYR A 704 13.64 18.02 -76.22
CA TYR A 704 15.03 18.41 -76.60
C TYR A 704 15.54 19.75 -75.97
N ASP A 705 16.77 19.91 -75.42
CA ASP A 705 17.89 18.97 -75.18
C ASP A 705 18.97 19.56 -74.23
N VAL A 706 19.98 18.74 -73.87
CA VAL A 706 21.43 19.07 -73.72
C VAL A 706 21.98 19.98 -72.59
N SER A 707 22.75 19.32 -71.71
CA SER A 707 24.06 19.70 -71.10
C SER A 707 24.16 20.88 -70.10
N MET A 708 24.62 20.63 -68.87
CA MET A 708 26.02 20.75 -68.41
C MET A 708 26.67 22.14 -68.60
N THR A 709 26.94 22.85 -67.50
CA THR A 709 28.31 22.99 -66.92
C THR A 709 28.30 23.82 -65.63
N THR A 710 29.26 23.56 -64.74
CA THR A 710 29.64 24.39 -63.59
C THR A 710 30.39 25.65 -64.08
N PRO A 711 30.39 26.80 -63.37
CA PRO A 711 31.37 26.99 -62.29
C PRO A 711 30.99 27.96 -61.13
N GLU A 712 31.82 27.95 -60.10
CA GLU A 712 32.07 29.05 -59.12
C GLU A 712 32.86 30.24 -59.77
N PRO A 713 33.21 31.35 -59.07
CA PRO A 713 32.62 32.07 -57.92
C PRO A 713 32.58 33.63 -58.13
N SER A 714 32.30 34.39 -57.04
CA SER A 714 32.38 35.88 -56.92
C SER A 714 31.28 36.66 -57.68
N SER A 715 30.81 37.88 -57.34
CA SER A 715 31.08 38.88 -56.28
C SER A 715 29.77 39.74 -56.06
N ASN A 716 29.62 40.81 -55.27
CA ASN A 716 30.55 41.66 -54.50
C ASN A 716 29.87 42.43 -53.31
N GLU A 717 30.61 43.42 -52.77
CA GLU A 717 30.33 44.48 -51.76
C GLU A 717 29.03 45.32 -51.92
N ILE A 718 28.51 46.05 -50.91
CA ILE A 718 29.05 47.32 -50.34
C ILE A 718 28.67 47.58 -48.85
N ASN A 719 29.70 47.92 -48.06
CA ASN A 719 29.87 48.80 -46.88
C ASN A 719 28.68 49.20 -45.95
N GLY A 720 28.91 49.46 -44.64
CA GLY A 720 30.19 49.62 -43.91
C GLY A 720 30.06 49.35 -42.39
N ARG A 721 31.17 48.96 -41.73
CA ARG A 721 32.01 49.77 -40.79
C ARG A 721 31.26 50.31 -39.55
N SER A 722 31.76 50.28 -38.30
CA SER A 722 33.00 49.80 -37.66
C SER A 722 32.87 50.08 -36.12
N SER A 723 33.61 49.54 -35.13
CA SER A 723 34.78 48.65 -35.07
C SER A 723 35.13 48.26 -33.61
N TRP A 724 35.49 46.99 -33.37
CA TRP A 724 36.69 46.46 -32.63
C TRP A 724 37.02 46.92 -31.18
N ILE A 725 37.65 46.14 -30.27
CA ILE A 725 38.53 44.95 -30.36
C ILE A 725 38.49 44.10 -29.04
N VAL A 726 39.01 42.85 -29.07
CA VAL A 726 39.07 41.88 -27.93
C VAL A 726 40.54 41.77 -27.40
N PRO A 727 41.10 40.60 -26.99
CA PRO A 727 40.93 39.79 -25.77
C PRO A 727 42.19 39.73 -24.85
N LYS A 728 42.13 38.98 -23.73
CA LYS A 728 43.19 38.01 -23.31
C LYS A 728 42.79 37.11 -22.12
N THR A 729 43.28 35.87 -22.16
CA THR A 729 43.27 34.79 -21.12
C THR A 729 44.74 34.49 -20.71
N PRO A 730 45.17 33.38 -20.01
CA PRO A 730 44.50 32.33 -19.20
C PRO A 730 45.23 31.96 -17.85
N PHE A 731 44.86 30.82 -17.22
CA PHE A 731 45.60 29.94 -16.24
C PHE A 731 45.62 30.19 -14.69
N SER A 732 44.79 29.44 -13.94
CA SER A 732 45.08 28.22 -13.09
C SER A 732 46.43 28.08 -12.30
N PRO A 733 46.57 27.16 -11.30
CA PRO A 733 45.82 26.92 -10.03
C PRO A 733 46.75 26.70 -8.79
N LYS A 734 46.20 26.44 -7.57
CA LYS A 734 46.62 25.30 -6.67
C LYS A 734 45.91 25.24 -5.30
N THR A 735 45.89 24.03 -4.75
CA THR A 735 45.39 23.57 -3.44
C THR A 735 46.45 23.59 -2.33
N VAL A 736 46.04 23.50 -1.05
CA VAL A 736 46.47 22.51 -0.02
C VAL A 736 45.89 22.87 1.38
N THR A 737 45.65 21.84 2.21
CA THR A 737 45.02 21.79 3.55
C THR A 737 46.08 21.77 4.69
N PRO A 738 45.82 21.28 5.92
CA PRO A 738 44.95 21.79 7.00
C PRO A 738 45.71 21.99 8.35
N SER A 739 45.03 22.48 9.40
CA SER A 739 45.50 22.28 10.80
C SER A 739 44.39 22.40 11.85
N ASN A 740 44.30 21.39 12.73
CA ASN A 740 43.68 21.42 14.07
C ASN A 740 44.79 21.00 15.06
N PRO A 741 44.87 21.50 16.32
CA PRO A 741 44.42 20.63 17.43
C PRO A 741 44.06 21.31 18.80
N PHE A 742 43.34 20.57 19.67
CA PHE A 742 43.36 20.51 21.17
C PHE A 742 43.26 21.81 22.04
N ALA A 743 42.75 21.86 23.27
CA ALA A 743 41.98 20.95 24.17
C ALA A 743 41.37 21.75 25.36
N ASP A 744 40.48 21.10 26.13
CA ASP A 744 40.08 21.30 27.55
C ASP A 744 39.99 22.70 28.22
N MET A 745 38.84 23.00 28.86
CA MET A 745 38.67 23.02 30.34
C MET A 745 37.31 23.62 30.79
N THR A 746 36.61 22.91 31.67
CA THR A 746 35.65 23.43 32.68
C THR A 746 36.40 23.55 34.05
N PRO A 747 35.89 24.13 35.15
CA PRO A 747 34.48 24.36 35.53
C PRO A 747 34.19 25.72 36.24
N ASP A 748 33.17 25.73 37.11
CA ASP A 748 32.59 26.83 37.92
C ASP A 748 31.74 27.85 37.13
N GLY A 749 30.60 28.33 37.62
CA GLY A 749 29.90 28.06 38.88
C GLY A 749 29.06 29.27 39.32
N ALA A 750 27.92 29.02 39.98
CA ALA A 750 26.99 29.99 40.61
C ALA A 750 25.91 30.69 39.74
N THR A 751 24.67 30.26 39.98
CA THR A 751 23.46 31.07 40.27
C THR A 751 23.14 32.35 39.50
N HIS A 752 21.96 32.40 38.88
CA HIS A 752 20.95 33.43 39.18
C HIS A 752 19.53 32.97 38.78
N GLU A 753 18.53 33.42 39.55
CA GLU A 753 17.10 33.13 39.34
C GLU A 753 16.43 34.14 38.38
N HIS A 754 15.24 33.75 37.88
CA HIS A 754 14.19 34.60 37.31
C HIS A 754 14.52 35.58 36.17
N GLU A 755 14.07 35.24 34.95
CA GLU A 755 12.87 35.90 34.38
C GLU A 755 12.28 35.04 33.23
N LEU A 756 10.95 34.85 33.25
CA LEU A 756 10.17 34.18 32.20
C LEU A 756 9.21 35.21 31.62
N ALA A 757 9.40 35.63 30.37
CA ALA A 757 8.44 36.44 29.64
C ALA A 757 8.52 36.18 28.13
N ASP A 758 7.32 36.12 27.53
CA ASP A 758 6.99 36.40 26.12
C ASP A 758 7.59 35.53 24.99
N LEU A 759 6.76 34.60 24.48
CA LEU A 759 6.36 34.51 23.06
C LEU A 759 4.92 33.96 22.97
N PRO A 760 4.12 34.29 21.92
CA PRO A 760 2.68 34.50 22.11
C PRO A 760 1.75 33.32 21.76
N VAL A 761 0.60 33.30 22.44
CA VAL A 761 -0.56 32.45 22.14
C VAL A 761 -1.30 32.95 20.90
N LEU A 762 -1.48 32.09 19.90
CA LEU A 762 -2.36 32.32 18.74
C LEU A 762 -3.45 31.23 18.65
N MET A 763 -4.48 31.37 19.48
CA MET A 763 -5.80 30.76 19.26
C MET A 763 -6.91 31.65 19.79
N LYS A 764 -7.50 32.45 18.90
CA LYS A 764 -8.92 32.88 18.90
C LYS A 764 -9.15 33.84 17.74
N ASP A 765 -10.08 33.50 16.87
CA ASP A 765 -11.12 34.40 16.36
C ASP A 765 -12.07 33.65 15.41
N TYR A 766 -13.26 33.31 15.91
CA TYR A 766 -14.47 33.12 15.10
C TYR A 766 -15.67 33.61 15.94
N PRO A 767 -16.53 34.49 15.40
CA PRO A 767 -17.52 35.20 16.19
C PRO A 767 -18.79 34.37 16.43
N ALA A 768 -19.31 34.44 17.67
CA ALA A 768 -20.63 33.93 18.00
C ALA A 768 -21.72 34.86 17.41
N HIS A 769 -22.74 34.28 16.77
CA HIS A 769 -23.99 34.98 16.45
C HIS A 769 -25.10 34.60 17.43
N ALA A 770 -25.92 35.60 17.77
CA ALA A 770 -26.71 35.63 18.98
C ALA A 770 -27.99 34.78 18.94
N VAL A 771 -28.39 34.33 20.14
CA VAL A 771 -29.67 33.69 20.45
C VAL A 771 -30.83 34.66 20.20
N GLY A 772 -31.89 34.16 19.57
CA GLY A 772 -33.20 34.81 19.51
C GLY A 772 -34.28 33.84 20.01
N GLU A 773 -34.86 34.13 21.18
CA GLU A 773 -35.93 33.31 21.76
C GLU A 773 -37.20 33.32 20.90
N ARG A 774 -37.79 32.14 20.66
CA ARG A 774 -39.23 32.00 20.44
C ARG A 774 -39.77 30.71 21.07
N VAL A 775 -40.79 30.88 21.90
CA VAL A 775 -41.57 29.81 22.51
C VAL A 775 -42.79 29.51 21.63
N SER A 776 -42.97 28.27 21.18
CA SER A 776 -44.28 27.75 20.77
C SER A 776 -44.30 26.21 20.61
N SER A 777 -45.08 25.55 21.48
CA SER A 777 -45.74 24.22 21.43
C SER A 777 -45.25 23.04 20.58
N PRO A 778 -45.48 21.79 21.05
CA PRO A 778 -45.06 20.57 20.35
C PRO A 778 -45.98 20.24 19.17
N MET A 779 -45.39 19.78 18.07
CA MET A 779 -46.11 19.16 16.97
C MET A 779 -45.74 17.67 16.94
N LYS A 780 -46.73 16.80 17.15
CA LYS A 780 -46.58 15.38 16.86
C LYS A 780 -46.26 15.22 15.37
N TYR A 781 -45.32 14.34 15.05
CA TYR A 781 -45.26 13.71 13.74
C TYR A 781 -45.41 12.21 13.95
N ASP A 782 -46.36 11.64 13.22
CA ASP A 782 -46.73 10.24 13.33
C ASP A 782 -45.66 9.35 12.69
N ASP A 783 -45.48 8.18 13.29
CA ASP A 783 -44.65 7.07 12.82
C ASP A 783 -45.43 6.27 11.77
N PRO A 784 -44.83 6.03 10.60
CA PRO A 784 -45.05 4.76 9.92
C PRO A 784 -43.72 4.17 9.42
N TYR A 785 -43.28 3.06 10.00
CA TYR A 785 -43.26 1.75 9.34
C TYR A 785 -42.69 0.68 10.31
N GLU A 786 -43.58 0.06 11.10
CA GLU A 786 -43.36 -1.31 11.57
C GLU A 786 -43.58 -2.25 10.39
N ASP A 787 -42.53 -2.98 9.99
CA ASP A 787 -42.62 -4.28 9.33
C ASP A 787 -41.34 -5.05 9.70
N GLU A 788 -41.45 -5.90 10.72
CA GLU A 788 -40.39 -6.81 11.16
C GLU A 788 -40.29 -8.00 10.17
N GLU A 789 -39.23 -8.08 9.37
CA GLU A 789 -38.79 -9.37 8.80
C GLU A 789 -37.50 -9.84 9.48
N GLU A 790 -37.67 -10.89 10.29
CA GLU A 790 -36.65 -11.59 11.06
C GLU A 790 -35.68 -12.35 10.13
N PHE A 791 -34.57 -11.70 9.76
CA PHE A 791 -33.57 -12.32 8.87
C PHE A 791 -32.65 -13.29 9.63
N ASN A 792 -32.90 -14.59 9.48
CA ASN A 792 -32.13 -15.67 10.08
C ASN A 792 -30.74 -15.82 9.42
N PRO A 793 -29.61 -15.64 10.15
CA PRO A 793 -28.26 -15.57 9.57
C PRO A 793 -27.61 -16.94 9.27
N TYR A 794 -28.39 -18.01 9.11
CA TYR A 794 -27.88 -19.34 8.72
C TYR A 794 -28.58 -19.88 7.46
N LYS A 795 -28.25 -19.31 6.30
CA LYS A 795 -28.46 -19.92 4.98
C LYS A 795 -27.71 -19.23 3.85
#